data_AF-A0A2P8A4S3-F1
#
_entry.id   AF-A0A2P8A4S3-F1
#
_cell.length_a   1.000
_cell.length_b   1.000
_cell.length_c   1.000
_cell.angle_alpha   90.00
_cell.angle_beta   90.00
_cell.angle_gamma   90.00
#
_symmetry.space_group_name_H-M   'P 1'
#
loop_
_entity.id
_entity.type
_entity.pdbx_description
1 polymer ?
#
loop_
_entity_poly.entity_id
_entity_poly.type
_entity_poly.pdbx_seq_one_letter_code
_entity_poly.pdbx_strand_id
1 'polypeptide(L)'
;MANRLLRLLVALLFTCLVTTGLGAPTTSSAVPSSTAPSASQASAVLSQNAVSGSNNPVALAISGLVKDAASLARVVAWAAAWAQFALIKLFTPELIYSYGKSPPVYPSPQGAGDDGGWASAYSQAKALVAQMTDFEKANITFGISENKGCSGFTGSVPRLGFPGICLNDAESGVRTGKLVSGYPAQLHVGASWNRKLAGDRATAIGKEFKKKGINVLLGPVVGPLGRVAKGGRNWEGFTNDPYLAGSLVEPTITGMQRSVVACVKHFIGNEQETNRSPFLQGFIPGLANESVSSNIDDRTMHEAYLWPFYDAVRAEAASIMCSYNKINGSYGCANSKTLNGLLKTELGFEGFVVSDWYAQHTGIASNNAGLDMVMPSSQFLNPNSLAGAVANGSVSADRLNDQATRILAAWYRFAKVDAPGQDLYADVDARDPADEAIIFQSAVEGHVLVKNNGVLPLNKPATLNLFGYDAIGGSNTSGLDSTLYGFGQSNTRTYTNGLPYTGLQALLLFASVLPAGSAGPEVALQGTIITGGGSGAITPVLSYAPYDAFVQQAAQDGTTLFTDFSSQRPVVRAPNDPCVIFINAASSEAYDRTTLADEYSDTLVTNVANSCKNTMVVIHNAGIRLVDRWIDHPNVTAVIYGHLPGQDSGLALTEIIYGRQSPSGRLPYTVGRTETDYGSLLNPSFADSKNPLYSQSTFSEGLYIDYKSFIQRGVAPRFPFGYGLTYSNFSYSALSISKTSGVNTSPLPSDRLSGSTPAPQGGLASLYESIATVSVKVSNTGRVAAAEVAQLYLGIPNSGLPKALRGFDKQIVQPGQSAQFSFPLRRRDLSIWDANQQQWVLQAGSYNVQVGKSVENIVLTGSLTI
;
A
#
# COMPACT_ATOMS: atom_id res chain seq x y z
N MET A 1 32.85 6.40 6.28
CA MET A 1 32.98 7.88 6.29
C MET A 1 31.72 8.59 6.80
N ALA A 2 30.49 8.19 6.44
CA ALA A 2 29.25 8.76 6.99
C ALA A 2 29.20 8.81 8.54
N ASN A 3 29.68 7.76 9.22
CA ASN A 3 29.80 7.74 10.70
C ASN A 3 30.78 8.78 11.28
N ARG A 4 31.81 9.23 10.54
CA ARG A 4 32.72 10.29 10.99
C ARG A 4 32.12 11.68 10.78
N LEU A 5 31.44 11.88 9.64
CA LEU A 5 30.74 13.13 9.34
C LEU A 5 29.56 13.38 10.32
N LEU A 6 28.82 12.31 10.64
CA LEU A 6 27.73 12.33 11.62
C LEU A 6 28.22 12.61 13.05
N ARG A 7 29.35 12.01 13.47
CA ARG A 7 29.98 12.34 14.77
C ARG A 7 30.43 13.80 14.82
N LEU A 8 30.90 14.37 13.71
CA LEU A 8 31.27 15.79 13.61
C LEU A 8 30.03 16.70 13.69
N LEU A 9 28.95 16.35 13.00
CA LEU A 9 27.67 17.06 13.02
C LEU A 9 27.01 17.02 14.41
N VAL A 10 27.04 15.86 15.07
CA VAL A 10 26.57 15.71 16.45
C VAL A 10 27.45 16.52 17.41
N ALA A 11 28.77 16.52 17.26
CA ALA A 11 29.66 17.34 18.07
C ALA A 11 29.40 18.85 17.86
N LEU A 12 29.17 19.30 16.63
CA LEU A 12 28.82 20.69 16.30
C LEU A 12 27.45 21.10 16.89
N LEU A 13 26.44 20.23 16.78
CA LEU A 13 25.11 20.44 17.37
C LEU A 13 25.17 20.47 18.91
N PHE A 14 25.93 19.57 19.52
CA PHE A 14 26.15 19.53 20.97
C PHE A 14 26.89 20.78 21.46
N THR A 15 27.88 21.25 20.70
CA THR A 15 28.62 22.48 21.02
C THR A 15 27.70 23.71 20.93
N CYS A 16 26.80 23.78 19.96
CA CYS A 16 25.76 24.83 19.88
C CYS A 16 24.73 24.77 21.04
N LEU A 17 24.37 23.58 21.50
CA LEU A 17 23.44 23.38 22.62
C LEU A 17 24.07 23.76 23.97
N VAL A 18 25.36 23.50 24.16
CA VAL A 18 26.08 23.85 25.39
C VAL A 18 26.41 25.35 25.48
N THR A 19 26.61 26.03 24.35
CA THR A 19 26.90 27.48 24.33
C THR A 19 25.67 28.39 24.45
N THR A 20 24.45 27.87 24.37
CA THR A 20 23.20 28.65 24.40
C THR A 20 22.58 28.84 25.80
N GLY A 21 23.22 28.35 26.87
CA GLY A 21 22.99 28.83 28.23
C GLY A 21 21.52 28.90 28.69
N LEU A 22 20.81 27.77 28.74
CA LEU A 22 19.56 27.63 29.48
C LEU A 22 19.79 26.73 30.70
N GLY A 23 20.45 27.29 31.71
CA GLY A 23 20.56 26.73 33.06
C GLY A 23 19.55 27.36 34.01
N ALA A 24 19.01 26.56 34.92
CA ALA A 24 18.14 26.96 36.04
C ALA A 24 18.82 28.03 36.97
N PRO A 25 18.07 28.72 37.85
CA PRO A 25 18.48 30.04 38.33
C PRO A 25 19.48 30.03 39.51
N THR A 26 20.35 31.05 39.50
CA THR A 26 21.24 31.58 40.58
C THR A 26 22.47 30.73 40.94
N THR A 27 23.71 31.23 41.12
CA THR A 27 24.29 32.55 41.44
C THR A 27 25.68 32.75 40.82
N SER A 28 25.97 33.98 40.38
CA SER A 28 27.29 34.65 40.20
C SER A 28 28.46 33.92 39.50
N SER A 29 28.77 34.33 38.28
CA SER A 29 30.02 35.03 37.89
C SER A 29 30.14 35.10 36.36
N ALA A 30 30.68 36.21 35.86
CA ALA A 30 30.69 36.57 34.45
C ALA A 30 31.63 35.69 33.59
N VAL A 31 31.20 35.34 32.38
CA VAL A 31 32.03 34.73 31.31
C VAL A 31 31.76 35.47 29.99
N PRO A 32 32.78 35.71 29.13
CA PRO A 32 32.73 36.71 28.06
C PRO A 32 32.01 36.23 26.79
N SER A 33 31.50 37.20 26.04
CA SER A 33 30.87 37.04 24.74
C SER A 33 31.80 36.42 23.69
N SER A 34 31.48 35.22 23.20
CA SER A 34 32.00 34.73 21.91
C SER A 34 30.84 34.58 20.93
N THR A 35 30.94 35.29 19.81
CA THR A 35 29.98 35.33 18.70
C THR A 35 29.77 33.95 18.06
N ALA A 36 28.51 33.61 17.76
CA ALA A 36 28.12 32.42 17.01
C ALA A 36 28.81 32.36 15.62
N PRO A 37 29.15 31.16 15.11
CA PRO A 37 29.66 31.03 13.75
C PRO A 37 28.58 31.43 12.73
N SER A 38 28.99 32.17 11.69
CA SER A 38 28.08 32.58 10.62
C SER A 38 27.64 31.40 9.76
N ALA A 39 26.45 31.48 9.15
CA ALA A 39 25.94 30.47 8.20
C ALA A 39 26.93 30.13 7.07
N SER A 40 27.80 31.08 6.69
CA SER A 40 28.87 30.88 5.71
C SER A 40 30.00 29.96 6.20
N GLN A 41 30.33 29.96 7.50
CA GLN A 41 31.36 29.09 8.08
C GLN A 41 30.88 27.64 8.20
N ALA A 42 29.60 27.42 8.56
CA ALA A 42 29.01 26.09 8.58
C ALA A 42 28.91 25.49 7.16
N SER A 43 28.55 26.30 6.17
CA SER A 43 28.46 25.91 4.76
C SER A 43 29.83 25.51 4.16
N ALA A 44 30.92 26.20 4.54
CA ALA A 44 32.27 25.93 4.05
C ALA A 44 32.88 24.60 4.55
N VAL A 45 32.54 24.16 5.76
CA VAL A 45 33.02 22.88 6.32
C VAL A 45 32.28 21.68 5.72
N LEU A 46 31.03 21.88 5.32
CA LEU A 46 30.17 20.84 4.77
C LEU A 46 30.33 20.66 3.26
N SER A 47 30.71 21.71 2.53
CA SER A 47 31.01 21.64 1.09
C SER A 47 32.30 20.86 0.76
N GLN A 48 33.25 20.76 1.70
CA GLN A 48 34.49 19.98 1.53
C GLN A 48 34.30 18.45 1.62
N ASN A 49 33.14 17.95 2.06
CA ASN A 49 32.89 16.53 2.35
C ASN A 49 31.75 15.92 1.52
N ALA A 50 31.54 16.41 0.29
CA ALA A 50 30.44 16.01 -0.59
C ALA A 50 30.27 14.48 -0.69
N VAL A 51 29.09 13.99 -0.28
CA VAL A 51 28.60 12.64 -0.59
C VAL A 51 28.09 12.67 -2.03
N SER A 52 29.00 12.55 -2.99
CA SER A 52 28.64 12.22 -4.37
C SER A 52 28.49 10.70 -4.49
N GLY A 53 27.34 10.24 -4.99
CA GLY A 53 27.17 8.85 -5.45
C GLY A 53 26.23 7.94 -4.66
N SER A 54 25.49 8.41 -3.65
CA SER A 54 24.48 7.56 -2.98
C SER A 54 23.07 7.84 -3.51
N ASN A 55 22.41 6.82 -4.08
CA ASN A 55 20.96 6.82 -4.37
C ASN A 55 20.09 6.68 -3.11
N ASN A 56 20.66 6.91 -1.92
CA ASN A 56 19.96 6.79 -0.66
C ASN A 56 19.21 8.11 -0.36
N PRO A 57 17.87 8.08 -0.26
CA PRO A 57 17.06 9.28 -0.03
C PRO A 57 17.46 10.03 1.25
N VAL A 58 18.06 9.35 2.23
CA VAL A 58 18.44 9.95 3.52
C VAL A 58 19.80 10.64 3.43
N ALA A 59 20.76 10.05 2.72
CA ALA A 59 22.02 10.71 2.43
C ALA A 59 21.77 11.96 1.55
N LEU A 60 20.82 11.87 0.62
CA LEU A 60 20.34 13.00 -0.16
C LEU A 60 19.62 14.05 0.72
N ALA A 61 18.75 13.63 1.64
CA ALA A 61 18.06 14.53 2.59
C ALA A 61 19.06 15.28 3.48
N ILE A 62 20.06 14.59 4.03
CA ILE A 62 21.13 15.21 4.84
C ILE A 62 21.95 16.18 3.98
N SER A 63 22.30 15.82 2.75
CA SER A 63 23.03 16.71 1.84
C SER A 63 22.21 17.96 1.45
N GLY A 64 20.88 17.83 1.36
CA GLY A 64 19.96 18.90 1.05
C GLY A 64 19.73 19.85 2.23
N LEU A 65 19.58 19.31 3.44
CA LEU A 65 19.48 20.07 4.70
C LEU A 65 20.67 21.02 4.91
N VAL A 66 21.85 20.60 4.48
CA VAL A 66 23.10 21.35 4.58
C VAL A 66 23.20 22.49 3.56
N LYS A 67 22.52 22.37 2.42
CA LYS A 67 22.56 23.36 1.32
C LYS A 67 21.57 24.51 1.49
N ASP A 68 20.55 24.35 2.33
CA ASP A 68 19.53 25.38 2.60
C ASP A 68 19.60 25.88 4.04
N ALA A 69 20.12 27.10 4.20
CA ALA A 69 20.27 27.76 5.49
C ALA A 69 18.94 28.02 6.22
N ALA A 70 17.82 28.17 5.50
CA ALA A 70 16.50 28.40 6.10
C ALA A 70 15.92 27.11 6.68
N SER A 71 16.06 25.99 5.96
CA SER A 71 15.70 24.66 6.44
C SER A 71 16.56 24.24 7.63
N LEU A 72 17.88 24.50 7.58
CA LEU A 72 18.79 24.25 8.69
C LEU A 72 18.40 25.05 9.94
N ALA A 73 18.08 26.35 9.79
CA ALA A 73 17.63 27.19 10.90
C ALA A 73 16.32 26.69 11.53
N ARG A 74 15.37 26.19 10.72
CA ARG A 74 14.12 25.59 11.22
C ARG A 74 14.38 24.30 11.99
N VAL A 75 15.26 23.43 11.49
CA VAL A 75 15.64 22.18 12.18
C VAL A 75 16.35 22.47 13.50
N VAL A 76 17.23 23.47 13.54
CA VAL A 76 17.95 23.89 14.75
C VAL A 76 17.00 24.52 15.79
N ALA A 77 16.11 25.42 15.37
CA ALA A 77 15.11 26.03 16.26
C ALA A 77 14.15 24.98 16.84
N TRP A 78 13.77 23.99 16.03
CA TRP A 78 12.94 22.88 16.47
C TRP A 78 13.70 21.94 17.42
N ALA A 79 14.95 21.55 17.11
CA ALA A 79 15.77 20.74 18.00
C ALA A 79 15.98 21.39 19.38
N ALA A 80 16.10 22.73 19.43
CA ALA A 80 16.19 23.48 20.68
C ALA A 80 14.89 23.43 21.51
N ALA A 81 13.72 23.46 20.87
CA ALA A 81 12.42 23.34 21.54
C ALA A 81 12.19 21.93 22.14
N TRP A 82 12.80 20.89 21.56
CA TRP A 82 12.65 19.50 22.00
C TRP A 82 13.67 19.05 23.05
N ALA A 83 14.73 19.83 23.31
CA ALA A 83 15.72 19.53 24.33
C ALA A 83 15.12 19.34 25.75
N GLN A 84 13.96 19.96 26.03
CA GLN A 84 13.23 19.76 27.29
C GLN A 84 12.64 18.34 27.43
N PHE A 85 12.30 17.65 26.33
CA PHE A 85 11.78 16.28 26.36
C PHE A 85 12.88 15.22 26.47
N ALA A 86 14.08 15.51 25.98
CA ALA A 86 15.26 14.66 26.18
C ALA A 86 15.61 14.47 27.66
N LEU A 87 15.37 15.51 28.48
CA LEU A 87 15.51 15.45 29.95
C LEU A 87 14.51 14.49 30.59
N ILE A 88 13.24 14.49 30.15
CA ILE A 88 12.21 13.54 30.64
C ILE A 88 12.59 12.09 30.28
N LYS A 89 13.20 11.88 29.10
CA LYS A 89 13.73 10.59 28.63
C LYS A 89 14.76 9.96 29.58
N LEU A 90 15.55 10.79 30.27
CA LEU A 90 16.60 10.33 31.18
C LEU A 90 16.05 9.84 32.53
N PHE A 91 14.89 10.35 32.97
CA PHE A 91 14.42 10.15 34.34
C PHE A 91 13.21 9.20 34.48
N THR A 92 12.54 8.80 33.39
CA THR A 92 11.39 7.87 33.46
C THR A 92 11.30 6.87 32.29
N PRO A 93 12.26 5.95 32.11
CA PRO A 93 12.25 4.99 30.98
C PRO A 93 11.04 4.04 30.96
N GLU A 94 10.44 3.71 32.12
CA GLU A 94 9.29 2.81 32.22
C GLU A 94 7.97 3.41 31.71
N LEU A 95 7.86 4.75 31.66
CA LEU A 95 6.77 5.45 30.96
C LEU A 95 6.94 5.41 29.42
N ILE A 96 8.15 5.13 28.96
CA ILE A 96 8.60 5.40 27.59
C ILE A 96 8.64 4.11 26.77
N TYR A 97 9.02 2.99 27.38
CA TYR A 97 8.93 1.69 26.75
C TYR A 97 7.72 0.96 27.30
N SER A 98 6.63 0.89 26.52
CA SER A 98 5.49 -0.01 26.79
C SER A 98 5.88 -1.48 26.60
N TYR A 99 6.95 -1.94 27.26
CA TYR A 99 7.32 -3.35 27.31
C TYR A 99 6.17 -4.14 27.96
N GLY A 100 5.83 -5.30 27.39
CA GLY A 100 4.83 -6.22 27.94
C GLY A 100 3.40 -6.10 27.40
N LYS A 101 3.08 -5.11 26.55
CA LYS A 101 1.76 -5.05 25.87
C LYS A 101 1.62 -6.02 24.70
N SER A 102 2.73 -6.40 24.07
CA SER A 102 2.79 -7.48 23.09
C SER A 102 3.44 -8.71 23.73
N PRO A 103 2.75 -9.86 23.82
CA PRO A 103 3.29 -11.05 24.46
C PRO A 103 4.56 -11.57 23.76
N PRO A 104 5.57 -12.06 24.49
CA PRO A 104 6.74 -12.67 23.86
C PRO A 104 6.41 -14.06 23.30
N VAL A 105 6.85 -14.36 22.07
CA VAL A 105 6.77 -15.72 21.49
C VAL A 105 8.16 -16.13 20.98
N TYR A 106 8.82 -17.00 21.74
CA TYR A 106 10.16 -17.50 21.43
C TYR A 106 10.25 -19.00 21.74
N PRO A 107 11.13 -19.76 21.05
CA PRO A 107 11.97 -19.32 19.93
C PRO A 107 11.17 -19.05 18.64
N SER A 108 11.81 -18.48 17.62
CA SER A 108 11.24 -18.47 16.26
C SER A 108 11.13 -19.90 15.76
N PRO A 109 9.95 -20.37 15.30
CA PRO A 109 9.81 -21.70 14.73
C PRO A 109 10.62 -21.80 13.43
N GLN A 110 11.30 -22.93 13.25
CA GLN A 110 12.03 -23.24 12.03
C GLN A 110 11.05 -23.55 10.89
N GLY A 111 11.42 -23.22 9.66
CA GLY A 111 10.66 -23.66 8.49
C GLY A 111 10.72 -25.18 8.37
N ALA A 112 9.56 -25.83 8.27
CA ALA A 112 9.52 -27.28 8.11
C ALA A 112 10.00 -27.64 6.70
N GLY A 113 9.45 -26.93 5.71
CA GLY A 113 9.69 -27.19 4.31
C GLY A 113 8.98 -28.44 3.81
N ASP A 114 8.06 -29.02 4.58
CA ASP A 114 7.49 -30.34 4.31
C ASP A 114 6.23 -30.27 3.43
N ASP A 115 5.69 -29.08 3.19
CA ASP A 115 4.45 -28.85 2.46
C ASP A 115 4.67 -28.42 1.00
N GLY A 116 3.94 -29.07 0.08
CA GLY A 116 3.84 -28.66 -1.32
C GLY A 116 5.20 -28.62 -2.04
N GLY A 117 5.45 -27.56 -2.81
CA GLY A 117 6.69 -27.41 -3.58
C GLY A 117 7.91 -26.93 -2.77
N TRP A 118 7.82 -26.79 -1.45
CA TRP A 118 8.92 -26.29 -0.62
C TRP A 118 9.94 -27.39 -0.28
N ALA A 119 9.55 -28.66 -0.25
CA ALA A 119 10.41 -29.77 0.14
C ALA A 119 11.74 -29.84 -0.65
N SER A 120 11.65 -29.76 -1.98
CA SER A 120 12.85 -29.76 -2.83
C SER A 120 13.72 -28.51 -2.61
N ALA A 121 13.09 -27.34 -2.45
CA ALA A 121 13.79 -26.09 -2.26
C ALA A 121 14.48 -26.01 -0.88
N TYR A 122 13.81 -26.46 0.18
CA TYR A 122 14.36 -26.58 1.52
C TYR A 122 15.48 -27.61 1.58
N SER A 123 15.36 -28.75 0.90
CA SER A 123 16.43 -29.74 0.81
C SER A 123 17.69 -29.13 0.18
N GLN A 124 17.55 -28.40 -0.93
CA GLN A 124 18.67 -27.70 -1.59
C GLN A 124 19.25 -26.60 -0.71
N ALA A 125 18.39 -25.80 -0.07
CA ALA A 125 18.78 -24.73 0.84
C ALA A 125 19.57 -25.28 2.04
N LYS A 126 19.05 -26.29 2.75
CA LYS A 126 19.73 -26.95 3.88
C LYS A 126 21.08 -27.52 3.45
N ALA A 127 21.18 -28.14 2.28
CA ALA A 127 22.44 -28.67 1.74
C ALA A 127 23.48 -27.57 1.44
N LEU A 128 23.05 -26.39 0.97
CA LEU A 128 23.94 -25.25 0.76
C LEU A 128 24.36 -24.60 2.09
N VAL A 129 23.41 -24.39 3.01
CA VAL A 129 23.65 -23.81 4.35
C VAL A 129 24.63 -24.66 5.16
N ALA A 130 24.55 -25.99 5.05
CA ALA A 130 25.48 -26.91 5.71
C ALA A 130 26.95 -26.72 5.28
N GLN A 131 27.19 -26.14 4.10
CA GLN A 131 28.53 -25.85 3.58
C GLN A 131 28.99 -24.41 3.90
N MET A 132 28.10 -23.55 4.41
CA MET A 132 28.41 -22.15 4.72
C MET A 132 29.05 -22.02 6.11
N THR A 133 30.01 -21.10 6.21
CA THR A 133 30.45 -20.55 7.50
C THR A 133 29.36 -19.67 8.11
N ASP A 134 29.40 -19.44 9.42
CA ASP A 134 28.41 -18.55 10.05
C ASP A 134 28.50 -17.11 9.54
N PHE A 135 29.68 -16.66 9.13
CA PHE A 135 29.83 -15.38 8.42
C PHE A 135 29.07 -15.39 7.09
N GLU A 136 29.23 -16.42 6.26
CA GLU A 136 28.55 -16.53 4.96
C GLU A 136 27.02 -16.60 5.14
N LYS A 137 26.53 -17.38 6.12
CA LYS A 137 25.10 -17.41 6.48
C LYS A 137 24.61 -16.03 6.90
N ALA A 138 25.36 -15.35 7.78
CA ALA A 138 25.00 -14.01 8.21
C ALA A 138 25.04 -13.02 7.04
N ASN A 139 26.00 -13.14 6.11
CA ASN A 139 26.18 -12.22 5.00
C ASN A 139 24.94 -12.12 4.09
N ILE A 140 24.25 -13.24 3.84
CA ILE A 140 23.06 -13.24 2.98
C ILE A 140 21.81 -12.69 3.68
N THR A 141 21.85 -12.47 5.00
CA THR A 141 20.75 -11.89 5.80
C THR A 141 20.79 -10.37 5.88
N PHE A 142 21.82 -9.71 5.32
CA PHE A 142 21.94 -8.25 5.34
C PHE A 142 22.01 -7.68 3.94
N GLY A 143 21.39 -6.51 3.77
CA GLY A 143 21.63 -5.66 2.62
C GLY A 143 23.02 -5.03 2.64
N ILE A 144 23.60 -4.84 1.45
CA ILE A 144 24.92 -4.25 1.23
C ILE A 144 24.82 -2.89 0.52
N SER A 145 25.91 -2.11 0.55
CA SER A 145 25.93 -0.78 -0.06
C SER A 145 25.89 -0.79 -1.59
N GLU A 146 26.45 -1.83 -2.22
CA GLU A 146 26.39 -2.00 -3.67
C GLU A 146 25.05 -2.65 -4.04
N ASN A 147 24.10 -1.85 -4.53
CA ASN A 147 22.74 -2.31 -4.79
C ASN A 147 22.47 -2.71 -6.26
N LYS A 148 23.42 -2.47 -7.17
CA LYS A 148 23.31 -2.80 -8.61
C LYS A 148 21.99 -2.32 -9.24
N GLY A 149 21.55 -1.12 -8.85
CA GLY A 149 20.31 -0.50 -9.32
C GLY A 149 19.05 -0.92 -8.55
N CYS A 150 19.10 -2.01 -7.78
CA CYS A 150 17.97 -2.50 -7.00
C CYS A 150 17.66 -1.60 -5.78
N SER A 151 16.43 -1.68 -5.28
CA SER A 151 16.03 -0.99 -4.05
C SER A 151 16.80 -1.51 -2.83
N GLY A 152 17.10 -2.81 -2.82
CA GLY A 152 18.00 -3.46 -1.87
C GLY A 152 18.72 -4.65 -2.52
N PHE A 153 19.91 -4.98 -2.00
CA PHE A 153 20.70 -6.10 -2.51
C PHE A 153 21.40 -6.81 -1.36
N THR A 154 21.32 -8.13 -1.28
CA THR A 154 21.92 -8.91 -0.17
C THR A 154 23.42 -9.15 -0.37
N GLY A 155 24.11 -9.58 0.69
CA GLY A 155 25.42 -10.23 0.51
C GLY A 155 25.36 -11.50 -0.35
N SER A 156 26.52 -11.92 -0.85
CA SER A 156 26.72 -13.11 -1.70
C SER A 156 27.58 -14.17 -0.99
N VAL A 157 27.65 -15.38 -1.58
CA VAL A 157 28.59 -16.44 -1.17
C VAL A 157 29.28 -17.00 -2.42
N PRO A 158 30.29 -16.29 -2.97
CA PRO A 158 30.90 -16.64 -4.25
C PRO A 158 31.52 -18.04 -4.27
N ARG A 159 32.11 -18.48 -3.16
CA ARG A 159 32.70 -19.82 -2.99
C ARG A 159 31.69 -20.96 -3.27
N LEU A 160 30.41 -20.71 -3.00
CA LEU A 160 29.32 -21.66 -3.18
C LEU A 160 28.37 -21.27 -4.32
N GLY A 161 28.75 -20.28 -5.14
CA GLY A 161 27.98 -19.86 -6.31
C GLY A 161 26.65 -19.15 -6.01
N PHE A 162 26.45 -18.61 -4.80
CA PHE A 162 25.29 -17.78 -4.50
C PHE A 162 25.59 -16.31 -4.83
N PRO A 163 24.92 -15.69 -5.82
CA PRO A 163 25.29 -14.36 -6.33
C PRO A 163 24.75 -13.20 -5.50
N GLY A 164 23.89 -13.46 -4.50
CA GLY A 164 23.07 -12.47 -3.81
C GLY A 164 21.67 -12.37 -4.40
N ILE A 165 20.84 -11.52 -3.80
CA ILE A 165 19.43 -11.31 -4.17
C ILE A 165 19.21 -9.81 -4.40
N CYS A 166 18.69 -9.46 -5.56
CA CYS A 166 18.16 -8.14 -5.90
C CYS A 166 16.69 -8.06 -5.49
N LEU A 167 16.35 -7.09 -4.63
CA LEU A 167 14.98 -6.75 -4.22
C LEU A 167 14.62 -5.40 -4.80
N ASN A 168 13.47 -5.30 -5.47
CA ASN A 168 13.06 -4.04 -6.09
C ASN A 168 11.56 -3.77 -6.00
N ASP A 169 11.22 -2.49 -5.91
CA ASP A 169 9.85 -1.98 -6.04
C ASP A 169 9.38 -2.04 -7.51
N ALA A 170 8.08 -2.07 -7.84
CA ALA A 170 6.89 -2.06 -7.00
C ALA A 170 5.81 -3.07 -7.45
N GLU A 171 4.69 -3.13 -6.73
CA GLU A 171 3.47 -3.90 -7.03
C GLU A 171 2.70 -3.46 -8.29
N SER A 172 3.05 -2.30 -8.85
CA SER A 172 2.46 -1.73 -10.06
C SER A 172 3.37 -1.70 -11.28
N GLY A 173 4.58 -2.27 -11.16
CA GLY A 173 5.58 -2.30 -12.22
C GLY A 173 6.98 -2.07 -11.66
N VAL A 174 8.00 -2.24 -12.49
CA VAL A 174 9.39 -2.05 -12.07
C VAL A 174 9.65 -0.56 -11.82
N ARG A 175 9.84 -0.17 -10.57
CA ARG A 175 10.19 1.20 -10.19
C ARG A 175 11.57 1.57 -10.73
N THR A 176 11.70 2.83 -11.19
CA THR A 176 12.93 3.41 -11.77
C THR A 176 13.53 2.59 -12.92
N GLY A 177 12.74 1.70 -13.53
CA GLY A 177 13.16 0.89 -14.67
C GLY A 177 13.09 1.68 -15.96
N LYS A 178 14.13 1.59 -16.78
CA LYS A 178 14.06 1.99 -18.20
C LYS A 178 13.41 0.86 -19.00
N LEU A 179 12.65 1.18 -20.04
CA LEU A 179 12.08 0.18 -20.96
C LEU A 179 11.17 -0.86 -20.27
N VAL A 180 10.23 -0.36 -19.45
CA VAL A 180 9.24 -1.14 -18.68
C VAL A 180 7.84 -0.58 -18.89
N SER A 181 6.82 -1.39 -18.64
CA SER A 181 5.41 -0.96 -18.69
C SER A 181 4.96 -0.35 -17.36
N GLY A 182 3.84 0.38 -17.39
CA GLY A 182 3.21 1.00 -16.22
C GLY A 182 1.82 0.44 -16.00
N TYR A 183 1.66 -0.43 -15.02
CA TYR A 183 0.39 -1.12 -14.77
C TYR A 183 -0.51 -0.28 -13.86
N PRO A 184 -1.85 -0.45 -13.92
CA PRO A 184 -2.77 0.19 -12.98
C PRO A 184 -2.42 -0.15 -11.53
N ALA A 185 -2.62 0.78 -10.60
CA ALA A 185 -2.40 0.53 -9.17
C ALA A 185 -3.36 -0.55 -8.63
N GLN A 186 -3.01 -1.18 -7.50
CA GLN A 186 -3.88 -2.24 -6.96
C GLN A 186 -5.26 -1.72 -6.55
N LEU A 187 -5.42 -0.45 -6.15
CA LEU A 187 -6.75 0.14 -5.89
C LEU A 187 -7.65 0.09 -7.14
N HIS A 188 -7.06 0.35 -8.30
CA HIS A 188 -7.73 0.27 -9.60
C HIS A 188 -8.10 -1.18 -9.93
N VAL A 189 -7.19 -2.12 -9.64
CA VAL A 189 -7.46 -3.57 -9.78
C VAL A 189 -8.54 -4.03 -8.81
N GLY A 190 -8.56 -3.53 -7.57
CA GLY A 190 -9.61 -3.79 -6.60
C GLY A 190 -10.96 -3.31 -7.09
N ALA A 191 -11.02 -2.14 -7.73
CA ALA A 191 -12.23 -1.61 -8.35
C ALA A 191 -12.73 -2.46 -9.53
N SER A 192 -11.88 -3.31 -10.13
CA SER A 192 -12.30 -4.24 -11.18
C SER A 192 -13.13 -5.42 -10.65
N TRP A 193 -12.97 -5.82 -9.39
CA TRP A 193 -13.56 -7.02 -8.80
C TRP A 193 -13.32 -8.29 -9.64
N ASN A 194 -12.11 -8.44 -10.20
CA ASN A 194 -11.79 -9.49 -11.15
C ASN A 194 -10.51 -10.26 -10.74
N ARG A 195 -10.70 -11.47 -10.18
CA ARG A 195 -9.60 -12.35 -9.73
C ARG A 195 -8.66 -12.75 -10.87
N LYS A 196 -9.22 -13.04 -12.06
CA LYS A 196 -8.43 -13.46 -13.21
C LYS A 196 -7.54 -12.32 -13.70
N LEU A 197 -8.11 -11.12 -13.82
CA LEU A 197 -7.36 -9.92 -14.21
C LEU A 197 -6.24 -9.60 -13.22
N ALA A 198 -6.50 -9.72 -11.91
CA ALA A 198 -5.48 -9.52 -10.88
C ALA A 198 -4.28 -10.49 -11.03
N GLY A 199 -4.53 -11.77 -11.36
CA GLY A 199 -3.48 -12.77 -11.58
C GLY A 199 -2.75 -12.65 -12.92
N ASP A 200 -3.46 -12.32 -14.00
CA ASP A 200 -2.87 -12.13 -15.32
C ASP A 200 -1.98 -10.88 -15.35
N ARG A 201 -2.45 -9.76 -14.79
CA ARG A 201 -1.65 -8.53 -14.57
C ARG A 201 -0.38 -8.85 -13.79
N ALA A 202 -0.51 -9.60 -12.70
CA ALA A 202 0.62 -9.96 -11.85
C ALA A 202 1.64 -10.87 -12.55
N THR A 203 1.17 -11.75 -13.43
CA THR A 203 2.03 -12.58 -14.28
C THR A 203 2.89 -11.71 -15.20
N ALA A 204 2.29 -10.72 -15.87
CA ALA A 204 3.00 -9.78 -16.74
C ALA A 204 4.07 -8.98 -15.96
N ILE A 205 3.71 -8.42 -14.80
CA ILE A 205 4.66 -7.72 -13.93
C ILE A 205 5.83 -8.64 -13.53
N GLY A 206 5.55 -9.87 -13.08
CA GLY A 206 6.59 -10.82 -12.70
C GLY A 206 7.59 -11.12 -13.81
N LYS A 207 7.14 -11.23 -15.07
CA LYS A 207 8.02 -11.41 -16.24
C LYS A 207 8.95 -10.21 -16.43
N GLU A 208 8.45 -8.98 -16.31
CA GLU A 208 9.26 -7.77 -16.45
C GLU A 208 10.36 -7.70 -15.38
N PHE A 209 10.00 -8.01 -14.13
CA PHE A 209 10.96 -8.09 -13.02
C PHE A 209 12.07 -9.10 -13.30
N LYS A 210 11.72 -10.30 -13.78
CA LYS A 210 12.69 -11.33 -14.14
C LYS A 210 13.60 -10.88 -15.27
N LYS A 211 13.06 -10.27 -16.34
CA LYS A 211 13.85 -9.73 -17.47
C LYS A 211 14.81 -8.63 -17.02
N LYS A 212 14.48 -7.91 -15.95
CA LYS A 212 15.34 -6.89 -15.32
C LYS A 212 16.31 -7.44 -14.28
N GLY A 213 16.47 -8.76 -14.17
CA GLY A 213 17.44 -9.38 -13.28
C GLY A 213 17.09 -9.22 -11.79
N ILE A 214 15.81 -9.05 -11.46
CA ILE A 214 15.32 -8.89 -10.10
C ILE A 214 14.85 -10.25 -9.56
N ASN A 215 15.20 -10.55 -8.31
CA ASN A 215 14.80 -11.79 -7.66
C ASN A 215 13.50 -11.64 -6.87
N VAL A 216 13.33 -10.52 -6.18
CA VAL A 216 12.21 -10.25 -5.27
C VAL A 216 11.48 -8.99 -5.71
N LEU A 217 10.19 -9.14 -6.03
CA LEU A 217 9.27 -8.05 -6.25
C LEU A 217 8.68 -7.63 -4.90
N LEU A 218 8.85 -6.36 -4.53
CA LEU A 218 8.35 -5.80 -3.27
C LEU A 218 6.86 -5.47 -3.34
N GLY A 219 6.04 -6.52 -3.40
CA GLY A 219 4.58 -6.50 -3.47
C GLY A 219 4.03 -7.92 -3.56
N PRO A 220 2.70 -8.11 -3.52
CA PRO A 220 1.63 -7.09 -3.46
C PRO A 220 1.44 -6.43 -2.08
N VAL A 221 0.61 -5.38 -2.05
CA VAL A 221 0.21 -4.69 -0.80
C VAL A 221 -1.17 -5.14 -0.32
N VAL A 222 -1.26 -5.53 0.95
CA VAL A 222 -2.53 -5.78 1.67
C VAL A 222 -2.58 -5.08 3.05
N GLY A 223 -1.52 -4.34 3.39
CA GLY A 223 -1.41 -3.44 4.55
C GLY A 223 -0.68 -2.16 4.13
N PRO A 224 -1.32 -0.97 4.08
CA PRO A 224 -2.59 -0.61 4.72
C PRO A 224 -3.79 -1.34 4.14
N LEU A 225 -4.69 -1.78 5.03
CA LEU A 225 -6.01 -2.25 4.65
C LEU A 225 -6.93 -1.06 4.34
N GLY A 226 -6.68 0.12 4.90
CA GLY A 226 -7.48 1.33 4.61
C GLY A 226 -8.34 1.79 5.79
N ARG A 227 -7.83 1.62 7.02
CA ARG A 227 -8.49 2.12 8.23
C ARG A 227 -8.65 3.64 8.23
N VAL A 228 -7.60 4.37 7.83
CA VAL A 228 -7.59 5.85 7.80
C VAL A 228 -8.01 6.33 6.42
N ALA A 229 -9.12 7.07 6.34
CA ALA A 229 -9.68 7.55 5.08
C ALA A 229 -8.72 8.48 4.32
N LYS A 230 -7.97 9.32 5.04
CA LYS A 230 -6.91 10.19 4.51
C LYS A 230 -5.56 9.48 4.30
N GLY A 231 -5.48 8.16 4.48
CA GLY A 231 -4.24 7.38 4.43
C GLY A 231 -3.45 7.59 3.14
N GLY A 232 -2.15 7.87 3.27
CA GLY A 232 -1.28 8.25 2.15
C GLY A 232 -1.06 7.17 1.08
N ARG A 233 -1.17 5.89 1.47
CA ARG A 233 -0.83 4.74 0.61
C ARG A 233 -1.95 3.72 0.43
N ASN A 234 -3.19 4.06 0.79
CA ASN A 234 -4.32 3.15 0.56
C ASN A 234 -4.43 2.73 -0.92
N TRP A 235 -3.94 3.57 -1.83
CA TRP A 235 -3.94 3.31 -3.28
C TRP A 235 -3.01 2.15 -3.71
N GLU A 236 -1.99 1.83 -2.93
CA GLU A 236 -1.13 0.68 -3.18
C GLU A 236 -1.85 -0.63 -2.82
N GLY A 237 -2.81 -0.61 -1.89
CA GLY A 237 -3.66 -1.75 -1.54
C GLY A 237 -4.85 -1.92 -2.50
N PHE A 238 -5.56 -3.04 -2.39
CA PHE A 238 -6.71 -3.33 -3.26
C PHE A 238 -8.01 -2.61 -2.85
N THR A 239 -8.29 -2.56 -1.55
CA THR A 239 -9.63 -2.29 -1.02
C THR A 239 -9.59 -2.05 0.49
N ASN A 240 -10.66 -1.46 1.03
CA ASN A 240 -10.90 -1.33 2.46
C ASN A 240 -11.64 -2.53 3.10
N ASP A 241 -11.74 -3.67 2.42
CA ASP A 241 -12.40 -4.89 2.93
C ASP A 241 -11.44 -6.10 2.96
N PRO A 242 -11.36 -6.83 4.08
CA PRO A 242 -10.44 -7.96 4.23
C PRO A 242 -10.72 -9.13 3.30
N TYR A 243 -12.00 -9.42 2.99
CA TYR A 243 -12.36 -10.54 2.12
C TYR A 243 -12.02 -10.24 0.66
N LEU A 244 -12.31 -9.02 0.19
CA LEU A 244 -11.94 -8.61 -1.17
C LEU A 244 -10.40 -8.52 -1.31
N ALA A 245 -9.67 -8.00 -0.31
CA ALA A 245 -8.21 -8.01 -0.32
C ALA A 245 -7.65 -9.44 -0.41
N GLY A 246 -8.13 -10.36 0.45
CA GLY A 246 -7.73 -11.77 0.45
C GLY A 246 -8.07 -12.49 -0.87
N SER A 247 -9.23 -12.20 -1.45
CA SER A 247 -9.66 -12.77 -2.73
C SER A 247 -8.81 -12.35 -3.93
N LEU A 248 -8.15 -11.19 -3.86
CA LEU A 248 -7.33 -10.65 -4.96
C LEU A 248 -5.83 -10.90 -4.75
N VAL A 249 -5.38 -11.04 -3.51
CA VAL A 249 -3.95 -11.26 -3.22
C VAL A 249 -3.49 -12.67 -3.66
N GLU A 250 -4.33 -13.69 -3.49
CA GLU A 250 -4.01 -15.09 -3.86
C GLU A 250 -3.64 -15.24 -5.36
N PRO A 251 -4.47 -14.79 -6.33
CA PRO A 251 -4.10 -14.86 -7.75
C PRO A 251 -2.92 -13.94 -8.09
N THR A 252 -2.77 -12.79 -7.43
CA THR A 252 -1.63 -11.88 -7.65
C THR A 252 -0.31 -12.50 -7.24
N ILE A 253 -0.21 -13.12 -6.05
CA ILE A 253 0.99 -13.84 -5.62
C ILE A 253 1.30 -14.99 -6.57
N THR A 254 0.29 -15.78 -6.91
CA THR A 254 0.44 -16.89 -7.86
C THR A 254 0.98 -16.41 -9.21
N GLY A 255 0.51 -15.27 -9.71
CA GLY A 255 1.00 -14.66 -10.95
C GLY A 255 2.47 -14.21 -10.87
N MET A 256 2.83 -13.45 -9.83
CA MET A 256 4.20 -12.95 -9.62
C MET A 256 5.21 -14.10 -9.48
N GLN A 257 4.86 -15.11 -8.68
CA GLN A 257 5.72 -16.25 -8.33
C GLN A 257 6.00 -17.23 -9.47
N ARG A 258 5.31 -17.08 -10.61
CA ARG A 258 5.73 -17.76 -11.85
C ARG A 258 7.10 -17.31 -12.34
N SER A 259 7.55 -16.12 -11.92
CA SER A 259 8.79 -15.50 -12.43
C SER A 259 9.76 -15.05 -11.34
N VAL A 260 9.27 -14.53 -10.21
CA VAL A 260 10.08 -13.91 -9.14
C VAL A 260 9.43 -14.11 -7.77
N VAL A 261 10.17 -13.99 -6.68
CA VAL A 261 9.60 -14.02 -5.32
C VAL A 261 8.65 -12.83 -5.12
N ALA A 262 7.43 -13.09 -4.63
CA ALA A 262 6.54 -12.05 -4.14
C ALA A 262 6.88 -11.73 -2.68
N CYS A 263 6.85 -10.44 -2.31
CA CYS A 263 7.06 -9.95 -0.96
C CYS A 263 5.84 -9.17 -0.50
N VAL A 264 4.93 -9.85 0.21
CA VAL A 264 3.65 -9.29 0.61
C VAL A 264 3.86 -8.30 1.75
N LYS A 265 3.29 -7.09 1.63
CA LYS A 265 3.59 -5.97 2.54
C LYS A 265 2.34 -5.14 2.92
N HIS A 266 2.35 -4.40 4.03
CA HIS A 266 3.34 -4.40 5.11
C HIS A 266 2.73 -5.09 6.33
N PHE A 267 3.45 -6.04 6.90
CA PHE A 267 3.00 -6.87 8.01
C PHE A 267 3.40 -6.25 9.36
N ILE A 268 2.51 -5.67 10.16
CA ILE A 268 1.06 -5.59 10.00
C ILE A 268 0.50 -4.35 10.74
N GLY A 269 -0.69 -3.90 10.37
CA GLY A 269 -1.36 -2.77 11.00
C GLY A 269 -0.72 -1.41 10.67
N ASN A 270 -0.02 -1.33 9.53
CA ASN A 270 0.57 -0.10 9.01
C ASN A 270 -0.49 0.77 8.31
N GLU A 271 -1.33 1.43 9.10
CA GLU A 271 -2.56 2.08 8.63
C GLU A 271 -2.47 3.61 8.49
N GLN A 272 -1.31 4.21 8.71
CA GLN A 272 -1.07 5.65 8.51
C GLN A 272 0.41 5.91 8.19
N GLU A 273 0.67 6.95 7.40
CA GLU A 273 2.04 7.35 7.07
C GLU A 273 2.63 8.29 8.12
N THR A 274 1.78 9.12 8.73
CA THR A 274 2.18 10.06 9.77
C THR A 274 2.83 9.31 10.93
N ASN A 275 4.07 9.67 11.27
CA ASN A 275 4.88 9.03 12.31
C ASN A 275 5.13 7.52 12.08
N ARG A 276 5.14 7.04 10.84
CA ARG A 276 5.45 5.63 10.54
C ARG A 276 6.89 5.25 10.91
N SER A 277 7.87 6.08 10.51
CA SER A 277 9.31 5.78 10.64
C SER A 277 10.14 7.07 10.74
N PRO A 278 10.45 7.55 11.96
CA PRO A 278 11.23 8.75 12.20
C PRO A 278 12.75 8.54 11.96
N PHE A 279 13.13 8.16 10.75
CA PHE A 279 14.45 7.58 10.45
C PHE A 279 15.65 8.47 10.83
N LEU A 280 15.63 9.78 10.58
CA LEU A 280 16.72 10.69 10.98
C LEU A 280 16.88 10.79 12.52
N GLN A 281 15.86 10.43 13.28
CA GLN A 281 15.83 10.50 14.74
C GLN A 281 16.50 9.27 15.38
N GLY A 282 16.55 8.13 14.68
CA GLY A 282 17.35 6.96 15.09
C GLY A 282 18.85 7.25 15.14
N PHE A 283 19.33 8.24 14.37
CA PHE A 283 20.73 8.68 14.38
C PHE A 283 21.03 9.78 15.40
N ILE A 284 20.01 10.51 15.87
CA ILE A 284 20.14 11.55 16.90
C ILE A 284 19.08 11.30 17.98
N PRO A 285 19.36 10.39 18.93
CA PRO A 285 18.40 10.03 19.98
C PRO A 285 17.94 11.26 20.77
N GLY A 286 16.63 11.41 20.97
CA GLY A 286 16.05 12.41 21.88
C GLY A 286 15.52 13.69 21.23
N LEU A 287 15.59 13.83 19.90
CA LEU A 287 15.06 15.02 19.21
C LEU A 287 13.60 14.92 18.75
N ALA A 288 12.98 13.73 18.66
CA ALA A 288 11.54 13.60 18.34
C ALA A 288 10.88 12.23 18.58
N ASN A 289 9.62 12.15 18.12
CA ASN A 289 8.60 11.10 18.26
C ASN A 289 9.02 9.76 17.62
N GLU A 290 8.96 8.64 18.33
CA GLU A 290 9.12 7.27 17.81
C GLU A 290 7.94 6.86 16.90
N SER A 291 8.10 5.73 16.18
CA SER A 291 7.04 5.17 15.34
C SER A 291 5.71 4.99 16.08
N VAL A 292 4.62 5.31 15.40
CA VAL A 292 3.24 5.07 15.87
C VAL A 292 3.04 3.62 16.30
N SER A 293 2.30 3.42 17.40
CA SER A 293 1.85 2.09 17.83
C SER A 293 0.41 1.85 17.43
N SER A 294 0.20 0.91 16.53
CA SER A 294 -1.11 0.35 16.23
C SER A 294 -1.47 -0.64 17.34
N ASN A 295 -2.43 -0.27 18.17
CA ASN A 295 -2.89 -1.10 19.27
C ASN A 295 -4.16 -1.83 18.86
N ILE A 296 -4.02 -3.13 18.60
CA ILE A 296 -5.03 -3.96 17.95
C ILE A 296 -5.38 -5.12 18.89
N ASP A 297 -6.67 -5.29 19.16
CA ASP A 297 -7.16 -6.47 19.89
C ASP A 297 -7.07 -7.73 19.03
N ASP A 298 -7.10 -8.88 19.69
CA ASP A 298 -6.83 -10.17 19.05
C ASP A 298 -7.89 -10.53 18.00
N ARG A 299 -9.18 -10.28 18.27
CA ARG A 299 -10.25 -10.56 17.30
C ARG A 299 -10.13 -9.69 16.06
N THR A 300 -9.89 -8.40 16.26
CA THR A 300 -9.70 -7.44 15.17
C THR A 300 -8.47 -7.78 14.32
N MET A 301 -7.38 -8.23 14.94
CA MET A 301 -6.21 -8.72 14.22
C MET A 301 -6.59 -9.85 13.27
N HIS A 302 -7.28 -10.90 13.77
CA HIS A 302 -7.58 -12.10 12.99
C HIS A 302 -8.65 -11.89 11.92
N GLU A 303 -9.74 -11.18 12.25
CA GLU A 303 -10.91 -11.02 11.37
C GLU A 303 -10.80 -9.88 10.36
N ALA A 304 -9.83 -8.97 10.51
CA ALA A 304 -9.58 -7.89 9.57
C ALA A 304 -8.16 -7.92 8.99
N TYR A 305 -7.15 -7.60 9.79
CA TYR A 305 -5.81 -7.30 9.27
C TYR A 305 -5.03 -8.54 8.84
N LEU A 306 -5.17 -9.65 9.55
CA LEU A 306 -4.49 -10.91 9.27
C LEU A 306 -5.20 -11.71 8.17
N TRP A 307 -6.49 -11.46 7.94
CA TRP A 307 -7.30 -12.15 6.93
C TRP A 307 -6.66 -12.23 5.54
N PRO A 308 -6.22 -11.11 4.91
CA PRO A 308 -5.55 -11.21 3.61
C PRO A 308 -4.18 -11.92 3.69
N PHE A 309 -3.52 -11.92 4.85
CA PHE A 309 -2.26 -12.67 5.02
C PHE A 309 -2.47 -14.17 5.15
N TYR A 310 -3.61 -14.64 5.66
CA TYR A 310 -3.99 -16.05 5.56
C TYR A 310 -4.02 -16.49 4.09
N ASP A 311 -4.72 -15.74 3.24
CA ASP A 311 -4.82 -16.05 1.80
C ASP A 311 -3.46 -15.89 1.10
N ALA A 312 -2.64 -14.93 1.52
CA ALA A 312 -1.30 -14.72 0.97
C ALA A 312 -0.34 -15.88 1.28
N VAL A 313 -0.29 -16.36 2.53
CA VAL A 313 0.58 -17.48 2.91
C VAL A 313 0.05 -18.78 2.32
N ARG A 314 -1.28 -18.96 2.20
CA ARG A 314 -1.87 -20.08 1.46
C ARG A 314 -1.46 -20.09 0.00
N ALA A 315 -1.33 -18.92 -0.63
CA ALA A 315 -0.80 -18.75 -1.99
C ALA A 315 0.72 -18.96 -2.07
N GLU A 316 1.35 -19.47 -1.01
CA GLU A 316 2.77 -19.74 -0.87
C GLU A 316 3.64 -18.49 -1.07
N ALA A 317 3.20 -17.31 -0.58
CA ALA A 317 4.04 -16.12 -0.56
C ALA A 317 5.43 -16.46 0.00
N ALA A 318 6.48 -16.18 -0.77
CA ALA A 318 7.85 -16.58 -0.43
C ALA A 318 8.59 -15.54 0.41
N SER A 319 8.06 -14.32 0.51
CA SER A 319 8.56 -13.28 1.40
C SER A 319 7.43 -12.42 1.98
N ILE A 320 7.67 -11.90 3.18
CA ILE A 320 6.80 -10.95 3.88
C ILE A 320 7.65 -9.79 4.37
N MET A 321 7.17 -8.57 4.16
CA MET A 321 7.83 -7.37 4.68
C MET A 321 7.21 -6.95 6.00
N CYS A 322 7.99 -6.95 7.08
CA CYS A 322 7.53 -6.40 8.36
C CYS A 322 7.49 -4.87 8.32
N SER A 323 6.47 -4.28 8.95
CA SER A 323 6.15 -2.86 8.85
C SER A 323 6.97 -1.96 9.78
N TYR A 324 6.94 -0.65 9.49
CA TYR A 324 7.56 0.39 10.30
C TYR A 324 6.92 0.60 11.67
N ASN A 325 5.59 0.56 11.75
CA ASN A 325 4.86 0.86 12.98
C ASN A 325 5.16 -0.15 14.09
N LYS A 326 4.93 0.27 15.33
CA LYS A 326 4.81 -0.66 16.45
C LYS A 326 3.43 -1.33 16.41
N ILE A 327 3.35 -2.55 16.91
CA ILE A 327 2.12 -3.28 17.19
C ILE A 327 2.11 -3.57 18.68
N ASN A 328 1.09 -3.06 19.38
CA ASN A 328 0.95 -3.17 20.84
C ASN A 328 2.27 -2.83 21.57
N GLY A 329 2.94 -1.74 21.18
CA GLY A 329 4.16 -1.23 21.80
C GLY A 329 5.50 -1.82 21.30
N SER A 330 5.49 -2.87 20.47
CA SER A 330 6.71 -3.48 19.90
C SER A 330 6.82 -3.26 18.39
N TYR A 331 7.98 -2.82 17.89
CA TYR A 331 8.21 -2.56 16.46
C TYR A 331 7.88 -3.77 15.59
N GLY A 332 7.26 -3.57 14.43
CA GLY A 332 6.83 -4.65 13.53
C GLY A 332 7.94 -5.64 13.20
N CYS A 333 9.15 -5.14 12.90
CA CYS A 333 10.32 -5.98 12.61
C CYS A 333 11.05 -6.54 13.84
N ALA A 334 10.53 -6.34 15.04
CA ALA A 334 11.05 -6.93 16.28
C ALA A 334 9.94 -7.51 17.17
N ASN A 335 8.72 -7.65 16.65
CA ASN A 335 7.56 -8.13 17.39
C ASN A 335 7.43 -9.65 17.25
N SER A 336 7.78 -10.36 18.32
CA SER A 336 7.77 -11.83 18.32
C SER A 336 6.36 -12.42 18.30
N LYS A 337 5.34 -11.77 18.89
CA LYS A 337 3.95 -12.23 18.75
C LYS A 337 3.49 -12.22 17.30
N THR A 338 3.75 -11.16 16.54
CA THR A 338 3.30 -11.08 15.15
C THR A 338 4.14 -11.95 14.23
N LEU A 339 5.47 -11.93 14.36
CA LEU A 339 6.36 -12.68 13.44
C LEU A 339 6.45 -14.17 13.79
N ASN A 340 6.78 -14.52 15.04
CA ASN A 340 6.91 -15.91 15.43
C ASN A 340 5.55 -16.56 15.70
N GLY A 341 4.67 -15.86 16.41
CA GLY A 341 3.34 -16.36 16.77
C GLY A 341 2.38 -16.40 15.58
N LEU A 342 1.94 -15.24 15.10
CA LEU A 342 0.92 -15.18 14.04
C LEU A 342 1.46 -15.67 12.69
N LEU A 343 2.56 -15.10 12.20
CA LEU A 343 3.05 -15.41 10.86
C LEU A 343 3.66 -16.81 10.74
N LYS A 344 4.69 -17.13 11.54
CA LYS A 344 5.43 -18.38 11.37
C LYS A 344 4.80 -19.59 12.07
N THR A 345 3.99 -19.39 13.13
CA THR A 345 3.28 -20.50 13.80
C THR A 345 1.87 -20.65 13.27
N GLU A 346 1.00 -19.64 13.44
CA GLU A 346 -0.42 -19.77 13.10
C GLU A 346 -0.70 -19.81 11.59
N LEU A 347 0.00 -19.01 10.80
CA LEU A 347 -0.11 -19.05 9.33
C LEU A 347 0.85 -20.05 8.68
N GLY A 348 1.75 -20.68 9.43
CA GLY A 348 2.66 -21.69 8.87
C GLY A 348 3.63 -21.15 7.82
N PHE A 349 4.05 -19.88 7.93
CA PHE A 349 4.85 -19.24 6.89
C PHE A 349 6.23 -19.89 6.71
N GLU A 350 6.48 -20.40 5.50
CA GLU A 350 7.74 -21.06 5.12
C GLU A 350 8.77 -20.12 4.47
N GLY A 351 8.35 -18.93 4.03
CA GLY A 351 9.24 -17.95 3.41
C GLY A 351 10.16 -17.23 4.41
N PHE A 352 10.75 -16.12 3.97
CA PHE A 352 11.60 -15.27 4.81
C PHE A 352 10.95 -13.90 5.07
N VAL A 353 11.14 -13.38 6.29
CA VAL A 353 10.72 -12.02 6.66
C VAL A 353 11.84 -11.03 6.34
N VAL A 354 11.54 -10.03 5.52
CA VAL A 354 12.44 -8.89 5.24
C VAL A 354 11.97 -7.66 6.01
N SER A 355 12.89 -6.84 6.49
CA SER A 355 12.51 -5.53 7.03
C SER A 355 12.06 -4.60 5.93
N ASP A 356 11.05 -3.77 6.19
CA ASP A 356 10.94 -2.52 5.45
C ASP A 356 12.25 -1.70 5.62
N TRP A 357 12.51 -0.77 4.72
CA TRP A 357 13.78 -0.08 4.60
C TRP A 357 14.08 0.68 5.88
N TYR A 358 15.03 0.15 6.66
CA TYR A 358 15.41 0.65 7.98
C TYR A 358 14.39 0.46 9.11
N ALA A 359 13.42 -0.43 8.96
CA ALA A 359 12.47 -0.76 10.03
C ALA A 359 13.08 -1.63 11.16
N GLN A 360 14.36 -2.01 11.05
CA GLN A 360 15.06 -2.66 12.15
C GLN A 360 15.42 -1.62 13.23
N HIS A 361 15.03 -1.88 14.48
CA HIS A 361 15.32 -1.00 15.62
C HIS A 361 16.13 -1.66 16.75
N THR A 362 16.48 -2.94 16.62
CA THR A 362 17.31 -3.68 17.58
C THR A 362 18.22 -4.68 16.87
N GLY A 363 19.19 -5.25 17.57
CA GLY A 363 20.10 -6.29 17.02
C GLY A 363 19.60 -7.71 17.27
N ILE A 364 20.08 -8.33 18.36
CA ILE A 364 19.74 -9.72 18.73
C ILE A 364 18.22 -9.89 18.92
N ALA A 365 17.54 -8.89 19.50
CA ALA A 365 16.11 -8.98 19.77
C ALA A 365 15.27 -9.12 18.48
N SER A 366 15.51 -8.30 17.44
CA SER A 366 14.83 -8.47 16.16
C SER A 366 15.18 -9.78 15.47
N ASN A 367 16.44 -10.22 15.58
CA ASN A 367 16.89 -11.49 15.00
C ASN A 367 16.11 -12.67 15.60
N ASN A 368 16.05 -12.75 16.94
CA ASN A 368 15.34 -13.80 17.65
C ASN A 368 13.81 -13.66 17.54
N ALA A 369 13.30 -12.46 17.31
CA ALA A 369 11.86 -12.19 17.16
C ALA A 369 11.29 -12.64 15.82
N GLY A 370 12.11 -13.13 14.88
CA GLY A 370 11.66 -13.75 13.64
C GLY A 370 12.09 -13.04 12.35
N LEU A 371 12.81 -11.92 12.42
CA LEU A 371 13.33 -11.22 11.24
C LEU A 371 14.43 -12.04 10.55
N ASP A 372 14.32 -12.28 9.24
CA ASP A 372 15.27 -13.13 8.49
C ASP A 372 16.24 -12.33 7.62
N MET A 373 15.83 -11.17 7.10
CA MET A 373 16.64 -10.31 6.25
C MET A 373 16.48 -8.83 6.63
N VAL A 374 17.60 -8.12 6.80
CA VAL A 374 17.60 -6.68 7.07
C VAL A 374 17.90 -5.89 5.79
N MET A 375 17.02 -4.95 5.46
CA MET A 375 17.17 -4.03 4.32
C MET A 375 17.07 -2.57 4.74
N PRO A 376 17.73 -1.65 4.00
CA PRO A 376 18.78 -1.93 3.01
C PRO A 376 20.15 -2.18 3.66
N SER A 377 20.27 -1.94 4.96
CA SER A 377 21.45 -2.21 5.78
C SER A 377 21.08 -2.19 7.26
N SER A 378 21.98 -2.67 8.12
CA SER A 378 21.78 -2.66 9.58
C SER A 378 22.80 -1.77 10.29
N GLN A 379 22.35 -1.13 11.37
CA GLN A 379 23.19 -0.39 12.30
C GLN A 379 23.50 -1.16 13.58
N PHE A 380 22.75 -2.23 13.84
CA PHE A 380 22.76 -2.96 15.11
C PHE A 380 23.61 -4.23 15.04
N LEU A 381 23.58 -4.89 13.88
CA LEU A 381 24.36 -6.08 13.60
C LEU A 381 25.00 -5.95 12.22
N ASN A 382 26.07 -6.68 12.00
CA ASN A 382 26.65 -6.95 10.71
C ASN A 382 27.04 -8.44 10.65
N PRO A 383 27.48 -8.97 9.49
CA PRO A 383 27.79 -10.38 9.37
C PRO A 383 28.80 -10.91 10.41
N ASN A 384 29.84 -10.13 10.74
CA ASN A 384 30.82 -10.51 11.75
C ASN A 384 30.21 -10.56 13.16
N SER A 385 29.44 -9.53 13.54
CA SER A 385 28.84 -9.50 14.88
C SER A 385 27.73 -10.54 15.06
N LEU A 386 26.99 -10.87 13.99
CA LEU A 386 25.98 -11.93 14.06
C LEU A 386 26.62 -13.32 14.15
N ALA A 387 27.67 -13.59 13.37
CA ALA A 387 28.47 -14.80 13.53
C ALA A 387 29.10 -14.90 14.93
N GLY A 388 29.62 -13.77 15.45
CA GLY A 388 30.12 -13.69 16.82
C GLY A 388 29.05 -13.92 17.89
N ALA A 389 27.81 -13.46 17.66
CA ALA A 389 26.67 -13.71 18.54
C ALA A 389 26.25 -15.18 18.53
N VAL A 390 26.43 -15.89 17.42
CA VAL A 390 26.28 -17.36 17.38
C VAL A 390 27.40 -18.03 18.17
N ALA A 391 28.66 -17.65 17.93
CA ALA A 391 29.82 -18.21 18.61
C ALA A 391 29.78 -18.04 20.14
N ASN A 392 29.20 -16.94 20.63
CA ASN A 392 29.07 -16.67 22.07
C ASN A 392 27.72 -17.11 22.68
N GLY A 393 26.83 -17.72 21.90
CA GLY A 393 25.55 -18.26 22.35
C GLY A 393 24.40 -17.25 22.53
N SER A 394 24.59 -15.98 22.18
CA SER A 394 23.51 -14.96 22.23
C SER A 394 22.43 -15.15 21.16
N VAL A 395 22.79 -15.81 20.05
CA VAL A 395 21.88 -16.27 18.99
C VAL A 395 22.15 -17.75 18.78
N SER A 396 21.13 -18.60 18.67
CA SER A 396 21.36 -20.03 18.40
C SER A 396 21.84 -20.24 16.97
N ALA A 397 22.72 -21.23 16.76
CA ALA A 397 23.14 -21.63 15.41
C ALA A 397 21.94 -22.03 14.54
N ASP A 398 20.94 -22.69 15.14
CA ASP A 398 19.67 -23.05 14.49
C ASP A 398 18.91 -21.82 13.98
N ARG A 399 18.92 -20.71 14.73
CA ARG A 399 18.26 -19.48 14.28
C ARG A 399 18.93 -18.94 13.02
N LEU A 400 20.26 -18.86 13.00
CA LEU A 400 21.00 -18.38 11.83
C LEU A 400 20.86 -19.33 10.64
N ASN A 401 20.88 -20.65 10.88
CA ASN A 401 20.65 -21.66 9.85
C ASN A 401 19.24 -21.52 9.24
N ASP A 402 18.21 -21.30 10.05
CA ASP A 402 16.84 -21.10 9.59
C ASP A 402 16.69 -19.83 8.75
N GLN A 403 17.28 -18.70 9.16
CA GLN A 403 17.30 -17.46 8.36
C GLN A 403 17.86 -17.72 6.95
N ALA A 404 19.05 -18.31 6.90
CA ALA A 404 19.71 -18.63 5.64
C ALA A 404 18.91 -19.64 4.81
N THR A 405 18.32 -20.65 5.45
CA THR A 405 17.51 -21.68 4.78
C THR A 405 16.26 -21.09 4.15
N ARG A 406 15.49 -20.25 4.87
CA ARG A 406 14.28 -19.59 4.34
C ARG A 406 14.59 -18.72 3.11
N ILE A 407 15.67 -17.94 3.18
CA ILE A 407 16.12 -17.08 2.06
C ILE A 407 16.50 -17.93 0.84
N LEU A 408 17.33 -18.95 1.05
CA LEU A 408 17.81 -19.80 -0.04
C LEU A 408 16.70 -20.71 -0.60
N ALA A 409 15.76 -21.17 0.21
CA ALA A 409 14.63 -21.95 -0.25
C ALA A 409 13.73 -21.10 -1.17
N ALA A 410 13.44 -19.86 -0.80
CA ALA A 410 12.71 -18.93 -1.67
C ALA A 410 13.45 -18.67 -2.99
N TRP A 411 14.78 -18.49 -2.91
CA TRP A 411 15.64 -18.31 -4.09
C TRP A 411 15.62 -19.54 -5.02
N TYR A 412 15.83 -20.75 -4.49
CA TYR A 412 15.79 -21.99 -5.27
C TYR A 412 14.42 -22.24 -5.90
N ARG A 413 13.35 -21.88 -5.21
CA ARG A 413 11.99 -22.18 -5.65
C ARG A 413 11.49 -21.24 -6.74
N PHE A 414 11.71 -19.93 -6.60
CA PHE A 414 11.03 -18.92 -7.41
C PHE A 414 11.96 -18.00 -8.20
N ALA A 415 13.21 -17.80 -7.76
CA ALA A 415 13.99 -16.65 -8.19
C ALA A 415 15.48 -16.91 -8.40
N LYS A 416 15.85 -18.10 -8.89
CA LYS A 416 17.24 -18.38 -9.27
C LYS A 416 17.62 -17.61 -10.53
N VAL A 417 18.30 -16.48 -10.35
CA VAL A 417 18.86 -15.62 -11.41
C VAL A 417 20.39 -15.64 -11.26
N ASP A 418 21.11 -15.93 -12.35
CA ASP A 418 22.57 -16.14 -12.29
C ASP A 418 23.34 -14.85 -12.02
N ALA A 419 22.93 -13.73 -12.62
CA ALA A 419 23.57 -12.42 -12.48
C ALA A 419 22.55 -11.35 -12.07
N PRO A 420 22.07 -11.33 -10.81
CA PRO A 420 21.04 -10.38 -10.39
C PRO A 420 21.56 -8.94 -10.29
N GLY A 421 20.69 -7.98 -10.59
CA GLY A 421 20.99 -6.54 -10.52
C GLY A 421 20.37 -5.77 -11.68
N GLN A 422 19.49 -4.81 -11.38
CA GLN A 422 18.78 -4.02 -12.39
C GLN A 422 19.71 -3.27 -13.36
N ASP A 423 20.85 -2.77 -12.88
CA ASP A 423 21.82 -2.02 -13.69
C ASP A 423 22.38 -2.88 -14.84
N LEU A 424 22.54 -4.19 -14.63
CA LEU A 424 23.04 -5.12 -15.65
C LEU A 424 22.05 -5.31 -16.80
N TYR A 425 20.78 -4.97 -16.57
CA TYR A 425 19.68 -5.12 -17.52
C TYR A 425 19.00 -3.78 -17.82
N ALA A 426 19.67 -2.66 -17.56
CA ALA A 426 19.09 -1.33 -17.72
C ALA A 426 18.54 -1.11 -19.15
N ASP A 427 19.27 -1.57 -20.16
CA ASP A 427 18.93 -1.40 -21.58
C ASP A 427 18.13 -2.56 -22.18
N VAL A 428 17.78 -3.57 -21.38
CA VAL A 428 16.90 -4.68 -21.83
C VAL A 428 15.46 -4.18 -21.89
N ASP A 429 14.80 -4.28 -23.04
CA ASP A 429 13.36 -4.01 -23.10
C ASP A 429 12.58 -5.14 -22.40
N ALA A 430 11.97 -4.82 -21.25
CA ALA A 430 11.24 -5.80 -20.47
C ALA A 430 9.81 -5.98 -20.98
N ARG A 431 9.29 -5.01 -21.73
CA ARG A 431 7.92 -5.01 -22.25
C ARG A 431 7.69 -6.23 -23.14
N ASP A 432 6.45 -6.70 -23.15
CA ASP A 432 6.04 -7.85 -23.95
C ASP A 432 4.74 -7.51 -24.70
N PRO A 433 4.73 -7.50 -26.03
CA PRO A 433 3.51 -7.25 -26.80
C PRO A 433 2.36 -8.21 -26.45
N ALA A 434 2.67 -9.43 -25.98
CA ALA A 434 1.65 -10.38 -25.54
C ALA A 434 0.91 -9.93 -24.28
N ASP A 435 1.50 -9.02 -23.49
CA ASP A 435 0.93 -8.50 -22.25
C ASP A 435 0.19 -7.16 -22.45
N GLU A 436 0.24 -6.52 -23.63
CA GLU A 436 -0.44 -5.25 -23.92
C GLU A 436 -1.96 -5.31 -23.68
N ALA A 437 -2.60 -6.40 -24.12
CA ALA A 437 -4.03 -6.57 -23.97
C ALA A 437 -4.46 -6.64 -22.48
N ILE A 438 -3.66 -7.27 -21.61
CA ILE A 438 -3.97 -7.33 -20.18
C ILE A 438 -3.65 -6.02 -19.47
N ILE A 439 -2.60 -5.30 -19.86
CA ILE A 439 -2.30 -3.96 -19.35
C ILE A 439 -3.49 -3.02 -19.64
N PHE A 440 -3.91 -3.00 -20.90
CA PHE A 440 -5.03 -2.19 -21.36
C PHE A 440 -6.35 -2.57 -20.67
N GLN A 441 -6.70 -3.85 -20.64
CA GLN A 441 -7.95 -4.29 -20.01
C GLN A 441 -7.95 -4.02 -18.49
N SER A 442 -6.79 -4.11 -17.84
CA SER A 442 -6.64 -3.71 -16.44
C SER A 442 -6.91 -2.22 -16.24
N ALA A 443 -6.51 -1.36 -17.18
CA ALA A 443 -6.84 0.07 -17.15
C ALA A 443 -8.36 0.30 -17.37
N VAL A 444 -9.01 -0.45 -18.26
CA VAL A 444 -10.46 -0.31 -18.52
C VAL A 444 -11.30 -0.71 -17.30
N GLU A 445 -11.08 -1.91 -16.72
CA GLU A 445 -12.04 -2.49 -15.77
C GLU A 445 -12.12 -1.81 -14.40
N GLY A 446 -11.10 -1.03 -14.00
CA GLY A 446 -11.07 -0.33 -12.71
C GLY A 446 -11.75 1.04 -12.70
N HIS A 447 -12.24 1.53 -13.83
CA HIS A 447 -13.04 2.75 -13.91
C HIS A 447 -14.45 2.51 -13.38
N VAL A 448 -14.92 3.40 -12.49
CA VAL A 448 -16.23 3.28 -11.85
C VAL A 448 -17.12 4.46 -12.22
N LEU A 449 -18.15 4.19 -13.03
CA LEU A 449 -19.20 5.17 -13.34
C LEU A 449 -20.15 5.26 -12.13
N VAL A 450 -20.26 6.43 -11.48
CA VAL A 450 -21.08 6.59 -10.27
C VAL A 450 -22.35 7.42 -10.50
N LYS A 451 -22.35 8.24 -11.56
CA LYS A 451 -23.50 9.03 -12.02
C LYS A 451 -23.56 8.99 -13.54
N ASN A 452 -24.75 8.81 -14.10
CA ASN A 452 -25.02 8.98 -15.53
C ASN A 452 -26.51 9.27 -15.75
N ASN A 453 -26.83 10.48 -16.19
CA ASN A 453 -28.20 10.91 -16.47
C ASN A 453 -28.64 10.55 -17.92
N GLY A 454 -28.13 9.42 -18.46
CA GLY A 454 -28.41 8.96 -19.81
C GLY A 454 -27.63 9.68 -20.92
N VAL A 455 -26.56 10.41 -20.56
CA VAL A 455 -25.72 11.15 -21.52
C VAL A 455 -24.54 10.35 -22.03
N LEU A 456 -24.10 9.34 -21.28
CA LEU A 456 -23.10 8.37 -21.70
C LEU A 456 -23.77 7.06 -22.11
N PRO A 457 -23.26 6.37 -23.15
CA PRO A 457 -22.03 6.71 -23.91
C PRO A 457 -22.23 7.85 -24.93
N LEU A 458 -21.14 8.56 -25.26
CA LEU A 458 -21.10 9.55 -26.33
C LEU A 458 -21.20 8.89 -27.70
N ASN A 459 -21.83 9.60 -28.65
CA ASN A 459 -21.95 9.17 -30.04
C ASN A 459 -21.57 10.31 -30.99
N LYS A 460 -20.29 10.37 -31.37
CA LYS A 460 -19.72 11.30 -32.37
C LYS A 460 -20.24 12.75 -32.24
N PRO A 461 -20.03 13.41 -31.08
CA PRO A 461 -20.50 14.78 -30.91
C PRO A 461 -19.83 15.72 -31.93
N ALA A 462 -20.55 16.72 -32.43
CA ALA A 462 -19.99 17.68 -33.38
C ALA A 462 -18.91 18.56 -32.72
N THR A 463 -19.13 18.94 -31.46
CA THR A 463 -18.13 19.63 -30.64
C THR A 463 -18.00 18.98 -29.26
N LEU A 464 -16.82 19.10 -28.65
CA LEU A 464 -16.54 18.60 -27.31
C LEU A 464 -15.62 19.58 -26.58
N ASN A 465 -16.03 19.98 -25.38
CA ASN A 465 -15.21 20.82 -24.52
C ASN A 465 -14.42 19.93 -23.55
N LEU A 466 -13.10 20.05 -23.51
CA LEU A 466 -12.24 19.31 -22.60
C LEU A 466 -11.50 20.28 -21.69
N PHE A 467 -11.71 20.16 -20.39
CA PHE A 467 -11.14 21.08 -19.41
C PHE A 467 -10.42 20.35 -18.29
N GLY A 468 -9.53 21.08 -17.62
CA GLY A 468 -8.92 20.65 -16.38
C GLY A 468 -7.51 20.11 -16.53
N TYR A 469 -6.74 20.35 -15.48
CA TYR A 469 -5.30 20.18 -15.43
C TYR A 469 -4.84 18.72 -15.49
N ASP A 470 -5.74 17.78 -15.22
CA ASP A 470 -5.47 16.35 -15.22
C ASP A 470 -5.67 15.70 -16.61
N ALA A 471 -6.06 16.48 -17.64
CA ALA A 471 -6.33 15.96 -18.98
C ALA A 471 -5.07 15.69 -19.81
N ILE A 472 -3.95 16.36 -19.51
CA ILE A 472 -2.75 16.37 -20.35
C ILE A 472 -1.66 15.45 -19.81
N GLY A 473 -0.78 15.02 -20.71
CA GLY A 473 0.44 14.30 -20.33
C GLY A 473 1.26 15.12 -19.34
N GLY A 474 1.81 14.43 -18.33
CA GLY A 474 2.67 15.05 -17.34
C GLY A 474 3.82 15.82 -18.00
N SER A 475 4.09 17.05 -17.55
CA SER A 475 5.04 17.96 -18.20
C SER A 475 6.53 17.57 -18.08
N ASN A 476 6.90 16.32 -17.72
CA ASN A 476 8.31 16.03 -17.43
C ASN A 476 8.74 14.54 -17.45
N THR A 477 8.74 13.90 -18.61
CA THR A 477 9.41 12.58 -18.79
C THR A 477 10.94 12.69 -18.93
N SER A 478 11.50 13.90 -19.05
CA SER A 478 12.95 14.18 -19.14
C SER A 478 13.57 14.75 -17.86
N GLY A 479 12.81 14.80 -16.75
CA GLY A 479 13.21 15.10 -15.38
C GLY A 479 14.04 16.38 -15.14
N LEU A 480 13.40 17.54 -14.92
CA LEU A 480 14.07 18.69 -14.26
C LEU A 480 14.36 18.43 -12.76
N ASP A 481 13.61 17.50 -12.12
CA ASP A 481 13.83 17.02 -10.75
C ASP A 481 13.70 15.50 -10.75
N SER A 482 14.84 14.80 -10.77
CA SER A 482 14.92 13.34 -10.81
C SER A 482 14.35 12.67 -9.54
N THR A 483 14.29 13.40 -8.42
CA THR A 483 13.76 12.87 -7.15
C THR A 483 12.25 12.72 -7.23
N LEU A 484 11.55 13.78 -7.63
CA LEU A 484 10.10 13.73 -7.79
C LEU A 484 9.69 12.74 -8.87
N TYR A 485 10.46 12.64 -9.97
CA TYR A 485 10.23 11.64 -10.99
C TYR A 485 10.34 10.21 -10.46
N GLY A 486 11.42 9.89 -9.72
CA GLY A 486 11.62 8.55 -9.13
C GLY A 486 10.61 8.16 -8.05
N PHE A 487 9.81 9.12 -7.57
CA PHE A 487 8.69 8.91 -6.65
C PHE A 487 7.32 9.06 -7.30
N GLY A 488 7.21 9.14 -8.63
CA GLY A 488 5.90 9.32 -9.31
C GLY A 488 5.20 10.65 -9.01
N GLN A 489 5.92 11.63 -8.47
CA GLN A 489 5.43 12.94 -8.03
C GLN A 489 5.81 14.06 -8.99
N SER A 490 6.16 13.71 -10.25
CA SER A 490 6.52 14.70 -11.27
C SER A 490 5.44 15.73 -11.54
N ASN A 491 4.16 15.37 -11.34
CA ASN A 491 3.03 16.26 -11.61
C ASN A 491 2.56 17.06 -10.37
N THR A 492 3.08 16.75 -9.17
CA THR A 492 2.68 17.37 -7.88
C THR A 492 3.68 18.43 -7.43
N ARG A 493 4.13 19.31 -8.32
CA ARG A 493 5.22 20.28 -8.03
C ARG A 493 4.79 21.58 -7.36
N THR A 494 3.49 21.77 -7.18
CA THR A 494 2.95 23.02 -6.65
C THR A 494 1.75 22.68 -5.79
N TYR A 495 1.68 23.30 -4.61
CA TYR A 495 0.48 23.31 -3.78
C TYR A 495 -0.62 24.14 -4.46
N THR A 496 -1.88 23.90 -4.09
CA THR A 496 -3.03 24.65 -4.63
C THR A 496 -2.99 26.15 -4.34
N ASN A 497 -2.21 26.57 -3.34
CA ASN A 497 -1.95 27.98 -3.01
C ASN A 497 -0.80 28.61 -3.81
N GLY A 498 -0.22 27.89 -4.78
CA GLY A 498 0.87 28.37 -5.64
C GLY A 498 2.29 28.20 -5.07
N LEU A 499 2.44 27.71 -3.84
CA LEU A 499 3.77 27.42 -3.28
C LEU A 499 4.42 26.22 -3.99
N PRO A 500 5.75 26.25 -4.23
CA PRO A 500 6.44 25.12 -4.85
C PRO A 500 6.56 23.94 -3.88
N TYR A 501 6.49 22.73 -4.45
CA TYR A 501 6.84 21.46 -3.83
C TYR A 501 8.07 20.89 -4.54
N THR A 502 9.15 20.68 -3.79
CA THR A 502 10.47 20.32 -4.32
C THR A 502 10.86 18.89 -3.92
N GLY A 503 11.79 18.28 -4.66
CA GLY A 503 12.38 16.99 -4.27
C GLY A 503 12.98 17.00 -2.87
N LEU A 504 13.53 18.13 -2.40
CA LEU A 504 14.01 18.25 -1.01
C LEU A 504 12.87 18.11 0.00
N GLN A 505 11.74 18.79 -0.21
CA GLN A 505 10.57 18.65 0.68
C GLN A 505 10.04 17.22 0.69
N ALA A 506 9.98 16.56 -0.46
CA ALA A 506 9.62 15.14 -0.54
C ALA A 506 10.57 14.28 0.31
N LEU A 507 11.89 14.48 0.18
CA LEU A 507 12.88 13.74 0.99
C LEU A 507 12.74 14.02 2.49
N LEU A 508 12.41 15.24 2.90
CA LEU A 508 12.18 15.59 4.31
C LEU A 508 10.91 14.94 4.88
N LEU A 509 9.85 14.80 4.08
CA LEU A 509 8.66 14.03 4.44
C LEU A 509 9.00 12.54 4.57
N PHE A 510 9.71 11.98 3.59
CA PHE A 510 10.18 10.58 3.60
C PHE A 510 11.03 10.24 4.82
N ALA A 511 11.93 11.14 5.19
CA ALA A 511 12.76 10.99 6.38
C ALA A 511 12.02 11.33 7.69
N SER A 512 10.73 11.68 7.63
CA SER A 512 9.90 12.11 8.78
C SER A 512 10.58 13.22 9.60
N VAL A 513 11.19 14.18 8.89
CA VAL A 513 11.85 15.36 9.48
C VAL A 513 10.85 16.49 9.67
N LEU A 514 9.89 16.63 8.77
CA LEU A 514 8.85 17.64 8.91
C LEU A 514 7.89 17.27 10.05
N PRO A 515 7.24 18.26 10.70
CA PRO A 515 6.28 18.00 11.76
C PRO A 515 5.20 17.01 11.35
N ALA A 516 4.79 16.16 12.29
CA ALA A 516 3.67 15.24 12.08
C ALA A 516 2.44 15.98 11.53
N GLY A 517 1.81 15.42 10.50
CA GLY A 517 0.68 16.05 9.80
C GLY A 517 1.08 17.01 8.68
N SER A 518 2.37 17.27 8.47
CA SER A 518 2.85 17.87 7.22
C SER A 518 2.52 16.94 6.05
N ALA A 519 2.06 17.50 4.95
CA ALA A 519 1.68 16.76 3.76
C ALA A 519 2.22 17.43 2.49
N GLY A 520 2.31 16.66 1.41
CA GLY A 520 2.51 17.19 0.07
C GLY A 520 1.22 17.77 -0.53
N PRO A 521 1.28 18.24 -1.79
CA PRO A 521 0.13 18.82 -2.49
C PRO A 521 -1.08 17.88 -2.58
N GLU A 522 -2.29 18.44 -2.47
CA GLU A 522 -3.55 17.70 -2.54
C GLU A 522 -3.89 17.20 -3.95
N VAL A 523 -3.33 17.86 -4.96
CA VAL A 523 -3.58 17.62 -6.39
C VAL A 523 -2.29 17.71 -7.18
N ALA A 524 -2.27 17.08 -8.35
CA ALA A 524 -1.19 17.14 -9.31
C ALA A 524 -1.55 18.08 -10.46
N LEU A 525 -1.18 19.37 -10.35
CA LEU A 525 -1.58 20.41 -11.30
C LEU A 525 -0.92 20.33 -12.69
N GLN A 526 0.06 19.44 -12.90
CA GLN A 526 0.87 19.42 -14.12
C GLN A 526 0.59 18.23 -15.05
N GLY A 527 -0.57 17.60 -14.92
CA GLY A 527 -1.03 16.54 -15.82
C GLY A 527 -1.67 15.36 -15.10
N THR A 528 -2.06 14.37 -15.90
CA THR A 528 -2.73 13.14 -15.45
C THR A 528 -1.92 12.41 -14.38
N ILE A 529 -2.57 11.98 -13.29
CA ILE A 529 -1.95 11.02 -12.38
C ILE A 529 -2.28 9.58 -12.82
N ILE A 530 -1.23 8.82 -13.12
CA ILE A 530 -1.35 7.39 -13.51
C ILE A 530 -0.98 6.44 -12.36
N THR A 531 -0.40 7.00 -11.29
CA THR A 531 0.07 6.32 -10.09
C THR A 531 0.10 7.32 -8.93
N GLY A 532 0.19 6.82 -7.69
CA GLY A 532 0.42 7.68 -6.53
C GLY A 532 1.91 7.92 -6.28
N GLY A 533 2.21 8.70 -5.23
CA GLY A 533 3.59 9.04 -4.89
C GLY A 533 4.28 7.98 -4.03
N GLY A 534 5.56 7.75 -4.29
CA GLY A 534 6.46 7.01 -3.41
C GLY A 534 7.03 5.72 -3.97
N SER A 535 7.25 4.73 -3.12
CA SER A 535 7.87 3.46 -3.48
C SER A 535 6.98 2.60 -4.37
N GLY A 536 5.66 2.73 -4.28
CA GLY A 536 4.69 2.08 -5.17
C GLY A 536 4.62 2.65 -6.59
N ALA A 537 5.33 3.75 -6.86
CA ALA A 537 5.21 4.50 -8.10
C ALA A 537 5.80 3.75 -9.32
N ILE A 538 5.28 4.09 -10.49
CA ILE A 538 5.72 3.58 -11.80
C ILE A 538 6.31 4.69 -12.66
N THR A 539 7.22 4.32 -13.55
CA THR A 539 7.87 5.22 -14.52
C THR A 539 7.86 4.57 -15.91
N PRO A 540 6.68 4.42 -16.54
CA PRO A 540 6.59 3.75 -17.84
C PRO A 540 7.29 4.55 -18.94
N VAL A 541 7.66 3.86 -20.02
CA VAL A 541 8.24 4.49 -21.23
C VAL A 541 7.27 5.48 -21.87
N LEU A 542 5.98 5.17 -21.81
CA LEU A 542 4.91 5.93 -22.43
C LEU A 542 3.70 5.97 -21.50
N SER A 543 2.91 7.02 -21.61
CA SER A 543 1.57 7.06 -21.04
C SER A 543 0.66 7.85 -21.97
N TYR A 544 -0.56 7.38 -22.16
CA TYR A 544 -1.60 8.09 -22.91
C TYR A 544 -2.44 8.90 -21.94
N ALA A 545 -2.32 10.22 -21.98
CA ALA A 545 -3.20 11.08 -21.21
C ALA A 545 -4.60 11.12 -21.85
N PRO A 546 -5.64 11.52 -21.11
CA PRO A 546 -6.98 11.68 -21.66
C PRO A 546 -7.00 12.53 -22.93
N TYR A 547 -6.34 13.69 -22.94
CA TYR A 547 -6.33 14.58 -24.09
C TYR A 547 -5.76 13.91 -25.34
N ASP A 548 -4.69 13.14 -25.23
CA ASP A 548 -4.08 12.42 -26.36
C ASP A 548 -5.09 11.46 -27.01
N ALA A 549 -5.82 10.69 -26.18
CA ALA A 549 -6.83 9.74 -26.65
C ALA A 549 -8.07 10.44 -27.22
N PHE A 550 -8.51 11.56 -26.64
CA PHE A 550 -9.63 12.34 -27.16
C PHE A 550 -9.29 13.06 -28.47
N VAL A 551 -8.04 13.49 -28.68
CA VAL A 551 -7.59 14.02 -29.98
C VAL A 551 -7.69 12.93 -31.04
N GLN A 552 -7.22 11.71 -30.74
CA GLN A 552 -7.33 10.58 -31.67
C GLN A 552 -8.79 10.27 -32.01
N GLN A 553 -9.67 10.22 -31.00
CA GLN A 553 -11.09 9.96 -31.20
C GLN A 553 -11.77 11.09 -32.01
N ALA A 554 -11.47 12.36 -31.70
CA ALA A 554 -12.03 13.50 -32.41
C ALA A 554 -11.63 13.52 -33.89
N ALA A 555 -10.39 13.12 -34.21
CA ALA A 555 -9.93 12.99 -35.59
C ALA A 555 -10.71 11.91 -36.38
N GLN A 556 -11.11 10.83 -35.72
CA GLN A 556 -11.94 9.77 -36.33
C GLN A 556 -13.39 10.22 -36.54
N ASP A 557 -13.93 11.01 -35.61
CA ASP A 557 -15.34 11.42 -35.63
C ASP A 557 -15.60 12.73 -36.38
N GLY A 558 -14.56 13.52 -36.66
CA GLY A 558 -14.69 14.89 -37.15
C GLY A 558 -15.17 15.87 -36.08
N THR A 559 -14.96 15.56 -34.80
CA THR A 559 -15.35 16.39 -33.66
C THR A 559 -14.43 17.60 -33.52
N THR A 560 -15.00 18.80 -33.31
CA THR A 560 -14.22 19.99 -32.94
C THR A 560 -13.96 20.00 -31.44
N LEU A 561 -12.70 20.10 -31.04
CA LEU A 561 -12.30 20.18 -29.62
C LEU A 561 -12.10 21.64 -29.19
N PHE A 562 -12.68 22.00 -28.05
CA PHE A 562 -12.37 23.23 -27.33
C PHE A 562 -11.69 22.89 -26.01
N THR A 563 -10.52 23.48 -25.73
CA THR A 563 -9.69 23.05 -24.61
C THR A 563 -9.18 24.20 -23.74
N ASP A 564 -9.08 23.95 -22.44
CA ASP A 564 -8.35 24.78 -21.48
C ASP A 564 -8.01 23.93 -20.25
N PHE A 565 -6.71 23.69 -20.04
CA PHE A 565 -6.19 22.80 -19.01
C PHE A 565 -5.55 23.56 -17.84
N SER A 566 -5.56 24.89 -17.87
CA SER A 566 -4.84 25.72 -16.89
C SER A 566 -5.75 26.59 -16.05
N SER A 567 -6.86 27.08 -16.63
CA SER A 567 -7.78 27.97 -15.94
C SER A 567 -8.76 27.20 -15.07
N GLN A 568 -9.03 27.71 -13.86
CA GLN A 568 -10.19 27.30 -13.06
C GLN A 568 -11.52 27.85 -13.59
N ARG A 569 -11.48 28.79 -14.55
CA ARG A 569 -12.64 29.42 -15.20
C ARG A 569 -12.48 29.36 -16.71
N PRO A 570 -12.46 28.17 -17.31
CA PRO A 570 -12.30 28.04 -18.75
C PRO A 570 -13.53 28.60 -19.47
N VAL A 571 -13.32 29.12 -20.69
CA VAL A 571 -14.42 29.63 -21.53
C VAL A 571 -15.09 28.45 -22.22
N VAL A 572 -16.34 28.15 -21.83
CA VAL A 572 -17.16 27.12 -22.51
C VAL A 572 -17.58 27.61 -23.89
N ARG A 573 -17.28 26.82 -24.91
CA ARG A 573 -17.75 27.02 -26.30
C ARG A 573 -18.84 25.99 -26.58
N ALA A 574 -19.84 26.33 -27.40
CA ALA A 574 -21.00 25.44 -27.63
C ALA A 574 -21.60 24.86 -26.33
N PRO A 575 -22.16 25.70 -25.43
CA PRO A 575 -22.55 25.31 -24.05
C PRO A 575 -23.68 24.26 -23.94
N ASN A 576 -24.30 23.89 -25.06
CA ASN A 576 -25.29 22.80 -25.13
C ASN A 576 -24.64 21.46 -25.52
N ASP A 577 -23.40 21.46 -25.99
CA ASP A 577 -22.63 20.26 -26.34
C ASP A 577 -21.90 19.72 -25.10
N PRO A 578 -21.37 18.48 -25.13
CA PRO A 578 -20.78 17.88 -23.95
C PRO A 578 -19.49 18.59 -23.48
N CYS A 579 -19.32 18.68 -22.17
CA CYS A 579 -18.10 19.12 -21.51
C CYS A 579 -17.54 17.99 -20.65
N VAL A 580 -16.26 17.67 -20.79
CA VAL A 580 -15.56 16.70 -19.94
C VAL A 580 -14.50 17.43 -19.14
N ILE A 581 -14.54 17.28 -17.82
CA ILE A 581 -13.61 17.87 -16.88
C ILE A 581 -12.75 16.77 -16.28
N PHE A 582 -11.43 17.00 -16.26
CA PHE A 582 -10.44 16.13 -15.65
C PHE A 582 -9.86 16.79 -14.41
N ILE A 583 -10.05 16.14 -13.27
CA ILE A 583 -9.47 16.54 -11.98
C ILE A 583 -8.78 15.34 -11.33
N ASN A 584 -7.94 15.59 -10.33
CA ASN A 584 -7.33 14.51 -9.57
C ASN A 584 -7.28 14.73 -8.07
N ALA A 585 -6.95 13.66 -7.34
CA ALA A 585 -6.65 13.69 -5.91
C ALA A 585 -5.35 12.93 -5.67
N ALA A 586 -4.28 13.66 -5.39
CA ALA A 586 -2.96 13.11 -5.17
C ALA A 586 -2.84 12.51 -3.76
N SER A 587 -2.00 11.48 -3.65
CA SER A 587 -1.63 10.83 -2.39
C SER A 587 -0.24 10.22 -2.54
N SER A 588 0.48 10.06 -1.45
CA SER A 588 1.84 9.54 -1.47
C SER A 588 2.18 8.78 -0.20
N GLU A 589 3.13 7.88 -0.32
CA GLU A 589 3.99 7.48 0.78
C GLU A 589 4.58 8.68 1.53
N ALA A 590 4.82 8.47 2.83
CA ALA A 590 5.45 9.36 3.81
C ALA A 590 4.58 10.45 4.42
N TYR A 591 3.38 10.70 3.89
CA TYR A 591 2.42 11.60 4.52
C TYR A 591 0.98 11.17 4.26
N ASP A 592 0.10 11.46 5.22
CA ASP A 592 -1.34 11.32 5.01
C ASP A 592 -1.90 12.61 4.41
N ARG A 593 -3.01 12.50 3.69
CA ARG A 593 -3.65 13.63 3.00
C ARG A 593 -4.24 14.61 4.02
N THR A 594 -4.25 15.90 3.67
CA THR A 594 -4.89 16.95 4.48
C THR A 594 -6.40 16.95 4.34
N THR A 595 -6.91 16.58 3.15
CA THR A 595 -8.34 16.61 2.80
C THR A 595 -8.72 15.49 1.83
N LEU A 596 -9.99 15.08 1.88
CA LEU A 596 -10.66 14.21 0.91
C LEU A 596 -11.40 15.00 -0.17
N ALA A 597 -11.43 16.34 -0.08
CA ALA A 597 -12.00 17.25 -1.08
C ALA A 597 -11.22 18.57 -1.15
N ASP A 598 -10.69 18.91 -2.32
CA ASP A 598 -9.92 20.14 -2.55
C ASP A 598 -10.78 21.23 -3.22
N GLU A 599 -10.62 22.47 -2.76
CA GLU A 599 -11.38 23.62 -3.26
C GLU A 599 -11.02 23.97 -4.72
N TYR A 600 -9.76 23.75 -5.11
CA TYR A 600 -9.26 24.12 -6.44
C TYR A 600 -10.04 23.39 -7.55
N SER A 601 -10.15 22.06 -7.43
CA SER A 601 -10.87 21.20 -8.36
C SER A 601 -12.37 21.41 -8.30
N ASP A 602 -12.94 21.52 -7.10
CA ASP A 602 -14.39 21.72 -6.91
C ASP A 602 -14.85 23.05 -7.55
N THR A 603 -14.01 24.07 -7.48
CA THR A 603 -14.24 25.38 -8.12
C THR A 603 -14.24 25.26 -9.65
N LEU A 604 -13.26 24.55 -10.23
CA LEU A 604 -13.22 24.29 -11.67
C LEU A 604 -14.50 23.59 -12.14
N VAL A 605 -14.90 22.51 -11.45
CA VAL A 605 -16.11 21.75 -11.81
C VAL A 605 -17.35 22.65 -11.77
N THR A 606 -17.51 23.43 -10.70
CA THR A 606 -18.67 24.30 -10.52
C THR A 606 -18.71 25.41 -11.58
N ASN A 607 -17.57 26.04 -11.91
CA ASN A 607 -17.50 27.09 -12.93
C ASN A 607 -17.90 26.59 -14.32
N VAL A 608 -17.43 25.40 -14.71
CA VAL A 608 -17.83 24.77 -15.98
C VAL A 608 -19.30 24.37 -15.95
N ALA A 609 -19.76 23.73 -14.87
CA ALA A 609 -21.14 23.28 -14.75
C ALA A 609 -22.15 24.44 -14.79
N ASN A 610 -21.79 25.62 -14.28
CA ASN A 610 -22.58 26.85 -14.40
C ASN A 610 -22.75 27.33 -15.86
N SER A 611 -21.83 26.94 -16.75
CA SER A 611 -21.77 27.41 -18.14
C SER A 611 -22.05 26.33 -19.19
N CYS A 612 -22.04 25.05 -18.82
CA CYS A 612 -22.22 23.91 -19.70
C CYS A 612 -23.28 22.95 -19.17
N LYS A 613 -24.34 22.70 -19.95
CA LYS A 613 -25.50 21.91 -19.49
C LYS A 613 -25.25 20.40 -19.37
N ASN A 614 -24.24 19.90 -20.07
CA ASN A 614 -23.87 18.49 -20.09
C ASN A 614 -22.43 18.31 -19.63
N THR A 615 -22.20 18.47 -18.33
CA THR A 615 -20.88 18.40 -17.70
C THR A 615 -20.62 17.01 -17.15
N MET A 616 -19.57 16.37 -17.65
CA MET A 616 -19.07 15.08 -17.20
C MET A 616 -17.75 15.29 -16.46
N VAL A 617 -17.54 14.57 -15.36
CA VAL A 617 -16.33 14.69 -14.54
C VAL A 617 -15.61 13.36 -14.46
N VAL A 618 -14.32 13.35 -14.76
CA VAL A 618 -13.42 12.20 -14.56
C VAL A 618 -12.44 12.58 -13.46
N ILE A 619 -12.31 11.69 -12.47
CA ILE A 619 -11.47 11.90 -11.29
C ILE A 619 -10.39 10.83 -11.28
N HIS A 620 -9.11 11.19 -11.51
CA HIS A 620 -8.00 10.29 -11.19
C HIS A 620 -7.64 10.45 -9.71
N ASN A 621 -7.85 9.43 -8.88
CA ASN A 621 -7.77 9.57 -7.42
C ASN A 621 -6.97 8.44 -6.77
N ALA A 622 -5.93 8.82 -6.03
CA ALA A 622 -5.10 7.92 -5.24
C ALA A 622 -5.71 7.65 -3.84
N GLY A 623 -6.95 7.18 -3.81
CA GLY A 623 -7.73 6.97 -2.57
C GLY A 623 -9.05 7.74 -2.59
N ILE A 624 -9.73 7.87 -1.45
CA ILE A 624 -11.10 8.40 -1.41
C ILE A 624 -11.17 9.88 -1.84
N ARG A 625 -12.08 10.24 -2.74
CA ARG A 625 -12.39 11.63 -3.13
C ARG A 625 -13.89 11.89 -2.94
N LEU A 626 -14.26 12.87 -2.11
CA LEU A 626 -15.66 13.26 -1.93
C LEU A 626 -16.12 14.12 -3.11
N VAL A 627 -17.42 14.21 -3.37
CA VAL A 627 -17.94 14.97 -4.53
C VAL A 627 -19.18 15.82 -4.20
N ASP A 628 -19.64 15.80 -2.94
CA ASP A 628 -20.90 16.43 -2.52
C ASP A 628 -20.96 17.95 -2.76
N ARG A 629 -19.82 18.63 -2.93
CA ARG A 629 -19.80 20.07 -3.25
C ARG A 629 -20.40 20.41 -4.62
N TRP A 630 -20.46 19.47 -5.56
CA TRP A 630 -20.89 19.73 -6.94
C TRP A 630 -21.66 18.58 -7.61
N ILE A 631 -21.65 17.37 -7.04
CA ILE A 631 -22.29 16.18 -7.66
C ILE A 631 -23.79 16.35 -7.93
N ASP A 632 -24.50 17.12 -7.11
CA ASP A 632 -25.94 17.37 -7.26
C ASP A 632 -26.25 18.57 -8.15
N HIS A 633 -25.24 19.26 -8.67
CA HIS A 633 -25.44 20.32 -9.65
C HIS A 633 -26.19 19.74 -10.88
N PRO A 634 -27.28 20.38 -11.34
CA PRO A 634 -28.18 19.78 -12.36
C PRO A 634 -27.47 19.51 -13.69
N ASN A 635 -26.47 20.32 -14.01
CA ASN A 635 -25.68 20.17 -15.24
C ASN A 635 -24.52 19.18 -15.11
N VAL A 636 -24.21 18.65 -13.92
CA VAL A 636 -23.24 17.54 -13.79
C VAL A 636 -23.99 16.26 -14.12
N THR A 637 -23.81 15.74 -15.32
CA THR A 637 -24.62 14.67 -15.90
C THR A 637 -23.98 13.29 -15.81
N ALA A 638 -22.64 13.19 -15.74
CA ALA A 638 -21.96 11.94 -15.46
C ALA A 638 -20.68 12.13 -14.64
N VAL A 639 -20.30 11.12 -13.84
CA VAL A 639 -19.07 11.12 -13.04
C VAL A 639 -18.42 9.75 -13.06
N ILE A 640 -17.12 9.71 -13.34
CA ILE A 640 -16.29 8.51 -13.35
C ILE A 640 -15.14 8.67 -12.35
N TYR A 641 -15.01 7.72 -11.43
CA TYR A 641 -13.78 7.52 -10.67
C TYR A 641 -12.81 6.70 -11.51
N GLY A 642 -11.76 7.36 -12.00
CA GLY A 642 -10.70 6.76 -12.82
C GLY A 642 -9.57 6.15 -12.00
N HIS A 643 -9.50 6.39 -10.69
CA HIS A 643 -8.44 5.91 -9.80
C HIS A 643 -7.04 6.16 -10.37
N LEU A 644 -6.23 5.11 -10.57
CA LEU A 644 -4.85 5.15 -11.04
C LEU A 644 -4.65 4.05 -12.10
N PRO A 645 -4.98 4.35 -13.37
CA PRO A 645 -5.11 3.35 -14.44
C PRO A 645 -3.79 2.97 -15.12
N GLY A 646 -2.64 3.49 -14.67
CA GLY A 646 -1.36 3.21 -15.32
C GLY A 646 -1.24 3.86 -16.70
N GLN A 647 -0.42 3.27 -17.57
CA GLN A 647 0.02 3.89 -18.82
C GLN A 647 -1.13 4.17 -19.82
N ASP A 648 -2.20 3.38 -19.81
CA ASP A 648 -3.27 3.46 -20.81
C ASP A 648 -4.48 4.28 -20.34
N SER A 649 -4.28 5.21 -19.39
CA SER A 649 -5.32 6.07 -18.78
C SER A 649 -6.33 6.62 -19.80
N GLY A 650 -5.85 7.39 -20.78
CA GLY A 650 -6.70 8.04 -21.77
C GLY A 650 -7.37 7.05 -22.72
N LEU A 651 -6.64 6.04 -23.20
CA LEU A 651 -7.19 5.03 -24.11
C LEU A 651 -8.35 4.27 -23.45
N ALA A 652 -8.12 3.78 -22.23
CA ALA A 652 -9.12 3.06 -21.44
C ALA A 652 -10.36 3.92 -21.18
N LEU A 653 -10.19 5.21 -20.92
CA LEU A 653 -11.29 6.12 -20.70
C LEU A 653 -12.15 6.31 -21.96
N THR A 654 -11.54 6.42 -23.14
CA THR A 654 -12.31 6.57 -24.39
C THR A 654 -13.12 5.30 -24.72
N GLU A 655 -12.65 4.10 -24.38
CA GLU A 655 -13.46 2.86 -24.49
C GLU A 655 -14.79 2.97 -23.75
N ILE A 656 -14.74 3.54 -22.55
CA ILE A 656 -15.90 3.67 -21.67
C ILE A 656 -16.78 4.83 -22.10
N ILE A 657 -16.21 6.02 -22.30
CA ILE A 657 -17.00 7.22 -22.61
C ILE A 657 -17.72 7.07 -23.95
N TYR A 658 -17.13 6.40 -24.94
CA TYR A 658 -17.77 6.14 -26.24
C TYR A 658 -18.51 4.80 -26.32
N GLY A 659 -18.60 4.06 -25.20
CA GLY A 659 -19.45 2.87 -25.12
C GLY A 659 -18.98 1.67 -25.93
N ARG A 660 -17.69 1.63 -26.32
CA ARG A 660 -17.07 0.42 -26.90
C ARG A 660 -17.02 -0.69 -25.87
N GLN A 661 -16.83 -0.33 -24.60
CA GLN A 661 -17.02 -1.21 -23.45
C GLN A 661 -17.97 -0.55 -22.44
N SER A 662 -18.89 -1.34 -21.87
CA SER A 662 -19.64 -0.87 -20.70
C SER A 662 -18.70 -0.73 -19.50
N PRO A 663 -18.79 0.36 -18.72
CA PRO A 663 -18.12 0.41 -17.43
C PRO A 663 -18.57 -0.78 -16.59
N SER A 664 -17.64 -1.36 -15.83
CA SER A 664 -17.87 -2.56 -15.03
C SER A 664 -17.23 -2.52 -13.64
N GLY A 665 -16.51 -1.44 -13.32
CA GLY A 665 -15.92 -1.27 -12.01
C GLY A 665 -16.98 -1.05 -10.92
N ARG A 666 -16.60 -1.36 -9.68
CA ARG A 666 -17.35 -1.11 -8.45
C ARG A 666 -16.40 -0.53 -7.40
N LEU A 667 -16.84 0.46 -6.62
CA LEU A 667 -15.98 1.10 -5.61
C LEU A 667 -15.50 0.07 -4.58
N PRO A 668 -14.17 -0.10 -4.39
CA PRO A 668 -13.60 -1.01 -3.40
C PRO A 668 -13.47 -0.36 -2.01
N TYR A 669 -14.14 0.77 -1.78
CA TYR A 669 -14.21 1.55 -0.55
C TYR A 669 -15.52 2.35 -0.53
N THR A 670 -15.87 2.91 0.63
CA THR A 670 -17.05 3.76 0.80
C THR A 670 -16.71 5.23 0.55
N VAL A 671 -17.57 5.95 -0.19
CA VAL A 671 -17.48 7.40 -0.36
C VAL A 671 -18.58 8.06 0.45
N GLY A 672 -18.20 8.70 1.56
CA GLY A 672 -19.07 9.57 2.36
C GLY A 672 -19.49 10.85 1.62
N ARG A 673 -20.47 11.54 2.18
CA ARG A 673 -20.92 12.86 1.74
C ARG A 673 -20.00 13.97 2.25
N THR A 674 -19.54 13.81 3.49
CA THR A 674 -18.64 14.77 4.15
C THR A 674 -17.45 14.05 4.78
N GLU A 675 -16.40 14.79 5.10
CA GLU A 675 -15.29 14.24 5.87
C GLU A 675 -15.72 13.75 7.26
N THR A 676 -16.71 14.41 7.87
CA THR A 676 -17.20 14.03 9.20
C THR A 676 -17.91 12.68 9.21
N ASP A 677 -18.36 12.19 8.06
CA ASP A 677 -19.02 10.89 7.93
C ASP A 677 -18.09 9.74 8.31
N TYR A 678 -16.76 9.89 8.17
CA TYR A 678 -15.78 8.87 8.56
C TYR A 678 -15.51 8.84 10.07
N GLY A 679 -15.95 9.85 10.83
CA GLY A 679 -15.76 9.91 12.28
C GLY A 679 -14.29 9.79 12.69
N SER A 680 -13.99 8.90 13.64
CA SER A 680 -12.63 8.63 14.12
C SER A 680 -11.69 8.00 13.08
N LEU A 681 -12.23 7.53 11.96
CA LEU A 681 -11.46 6.92 10.87
C LEU A 681 -10.99 7.93 9.82
N LEU A 682 -11.32 9.21 9.98
CA LEU A 682 -10.95 10.24 9.02
C LEU A 682 -9.43 10.49 8.99
N ASN A 683 -8.85 10.74 10.16
CA ASN A 683 -7.52 11.31 10.33
C ASN A 683 -6.54 10.29 10.94
N PRO A 684 -5.24 10.42 10.68
CA PRO A 684 -4.22 9.65 11.38
C PRO A 684 -4.15 10.03 12.87
N SER A 685 -3.57 9.16 13.68
CA SER A 685 -3.33 9.39 15.11
C SER A 685 -2.04 10.19 15.33
N PHE A 686 -2.11 11.18 16.21
CA PHE A 686 -0.98 12.04 16.58
C PHE A 686 -0.48 11.73 18.00
N ALA A 687 0.73 12.19 18.31
CA ALA A 687 1.21 12.20 19.70
C ALA A 687 0.37 13.19 20.52
N ASP A 688 0.10 12.84 21.77
CA ASP A 688 -0.65 13.67 22.70
C ASP A 688 0.18 14.01 23.95
N SER A 689 -0.38 14.81 24.86
CA SER A 689 0.33 15.19 26.09
C SER A 689 0.61 14.01 27.03
N LYS A 690 -0.11 12.89 26.88
CA LYS A 690 0.10 11.66 27.67
C LYS A 690 1.22 10.80 27.08
N ASN A 691 1.38 10.81 25.76
CA ASN A 691 2.35 10.05 24.99
C ASN A 691 3.10 10.98 24.01
N PRO A 692 3.87 11.96 24.52
CA PRO A 692 4.49 12.99 23.67
C PRO A 692 5.61 12.45 22.78
N LEU A 693 6.06 11.21 23.04
CA LEU A 693 7.19 10.57 22.37
C LEU A 693 6.79 9.51 21.35
N TYR A 694 5.52 9.10 21.25
CA TYR A 694 5.04 8.32 20.10
C TYR A 694 3.51 8.33 20.03
N SER A 695 2.97 8.38 18.81
CA SER A 695 1.53 8.30 18.59
C SER A 695 0.99 6.94 19.07
N GLN A 696 -0.13 6.95 19.81
CA GLN A 696 -0.91 5.75 20.11
C GLN A 696 -2.13 5.70 19.19
N SER A 697 -2.18 4.75 18.26
CA SER A 697 -3.32 4.52 17.39
C SER A 697 -4.07 3.28 17.90
N THR A 698 -5.06 3.50 18.77
CA THR A 698 -5.86 2.39 19.32
C THR A 698 -7.05 2.10 18.42
N PHE A 699 -7.15 0.86 17.95
CA PHE A 699 -8.16 0.44 16.97
C PHE A 699 -9.46 0.07 17.70
N SER A 700 -10.01 1.04 18.44
CA SER A 700 -11.21 0.86 19.26
C SER A 700 -12.48 0.57 18.45
N GLU A 701 -12.46 0.89 17.16
CA GLU A 701 -13.51 0.52 16.22
C GLU A 701 -13.58 -0.99 15.93
N GLY A 702 -12.54 -1.75 16.28
CA GLY A 702 -12.43 -3.17 15.96
C GLY A 702 -12.68 -3.47 14.48
N LEU A 703 -13.71 -4.28 14.19
CA LEU A 703 -14.07 -4.70 12.83
C LEU A 703 -14.81 -3.63 12.01
N TYR A 704 -15.22 -2.51 12.64
CA TYR A 704 -16.09 -1.50 12.04
C TYR A 704 -15.29 -0.43 11.28
N ILE A 705 -14.53 -0.85 10.26
CA ILE A 705 -13.89 0.04 9.27
C ILE A 705 -14.74 0.16 7.99
N ASP A 706 -14.52 1.21 7.21
CA ASP A 706 -15.21 1.48 5.93
C ASP A 706 -16.74 1.28 6.01
N TYR A 707 -17.36 0.54 5.10
CA TYR A 707 -18.80 0.34 5.03
C TYR A 707 -19.40 -0.24 6.32
N LYS A 708 -18.63 -1.06 7.06
CA LYS A 708 -19.08 -1.62 8.34
C LYS A 708 -19.24 -0.50 9.38
N SER A 709 -18.36 0.51 9.37
CA SER A 709 -18.49 1.71 10.20
C SER A 709 -19.73 2.52 9.87
N PHE A 710 -20.00 2.72 8.57
CA PHE A 710 -21.14 3.48 8.09
C PHE A 710 -22.45 2.80 8.49
N ILE A 711 -22.55 1.48 8.31
CA ILE A 711 -23.72 0.70 8.74
C ILE A 711 -23.89 0.76 10.26
N GLN A 712 -22.81 0.54 11.03
CA GLN A 712 -22.87 0.54 12.50
C GLN A 712 -23.36 1.86 13.07
N ARG A 713 -22.96 2.98 12.46
CA ARG A 713 -23.34 4.33 12.89
C ARG A 713 -24.61 4.87 12.22
N GLY A 714 -25.21 4.12 11.29
CA GLY A 714 -26.38 4.57 10.53
C GLY A 714 -26.12 5.79 9.64
N VAL A 715 -24.89 5.93 9.12
CA VAL A 715 -24.49 7.04 8.24
C VAL A 715 -24.68 6.61 6.78
N ALA A 716 -25.49 7.35 6.03
CA ALA A 716 -25.72 7.10 4.62
C ALA A 716 -24.54 7.65 3.77
N PRO A 717 -23.82 6.82 3.01
CA PRO A 717 -22.76 7.29 2.12
C PRO A 717 -23.33 8.05 0.91
N ARG A 718 -22.46 8.76 0.20
CA ARG A 718 -22.77 9.26 -1.16
C ARG A 718 -22.76 8.10 -2.15
N PHE A 719 -21.71 7.29 -2.10
CA PHE A 719 -21.60 6.05 -2.87
C PHE A 719 -21.14 4.93 -1.93
N PRO A 720 -21.95 3.87 -1.75
CA PRO A 720 -21.62 2.79 -0.84
C PRO A 720 -20.54 1.86 -1.42
N PHE A 721 -19.86 1.12 -0.56
CA PHE A 721 -18.95 0.05 -0.98
C PHE A 721 -19.62 -0.91 -1.98
N GLY A 722 -18.88 -1.29 -3.02
CA GLY A 722 -19.36 -2.13 -4.11
C GLY A 722 -20.30 -1.43 -5.09
N TYR A 723 -20.48 -0.10 -5.02
CA TYR A 723 -21.34 0.64 -5.96
C TYR A 723 -20.63 0.97 -7.29
N GLY A 724 -21.39 0.91 -8.39
CA GLY A 724 -21.00 1.38 -9.71
C GLY A 724 -22.14 1.13 -10.71
N LEU A 725 -22.20 1.93 -11.75
CA LEU A 725 -23.16 1.82 -12.84
C LEU A 725 -22.57 1.05 -14.03
N THR A 726 -23.46 0.54 -14.86
CA THR A 726 -23.17 -0.10 -16.16
C THR A 726 -24.02 0.58 -17.23
N TYR A 727 -23.69 0.41 -18.52
CA TYR A 727 -24.60 0.84 -19.60
C TYR A 727 -25.76 -0.12 -19.85
N SER A 728 -25.77 -1.26 -19.14
CA SER A 728 -26.90 -2.18 -19.13
C SER A 728 -27.62 -2.22 -17.78
N ASN A 729 -28.68 -3.00 -17.72
CA ASN A 729 -29.43 -3.30 -16.51
C ASN A 729 -29.42 -4.81 -16.24
N PHE A 730 -29.49 -5.17 -14.96
CA PHE A 730 -29.47 -6.57 -14.54
C PHE A 730 -30.58 -6.88 -13.54
N SER A 731 -31.23 -8.03 -13.72
CA SER A 731 -32.16 -8.63 -12.76
C SER A 731 -31.57 -9.88 -12.13
N TYR A 732 -31.90 -10.13 -10.87
CA TYR A 732 -31.40 -11.24 -10.07
C TYR A 732 -32.57 -12.14 -9.71
N SER A 733 -32.38 -13.46 -9.78
CA SER A 733 -33.41 -14.45 -9.53
C SER A 733 -32.81 -15.78 -9.08
N ALA A 734 -33.68 -16.75 -8.75
CA ALA A 734 -33.31 -18.12 -8.47
C ALA A 734 -32.17 -18.26 -7.45
N LEU A 735 -32.29 -17.55 -6.31
CA LEU A 735 -31.39 -17.75 -5.18
C LEU A 735 -31.51 -19.21 -4.72
N SER A 736 -30.39 -19.91 -4.73
CA SER A 736 -30.24 -21.26 -4.20
C SER A 736 -29.12 -21.28 -3.18
N ILE A 737 -29.35 -21.98 -2.08
CA ILE A 737 -28.39 -22.17 -1.00
C ILE A 737 -28.30 -23.67 -0.77
N SER A 738 -27.12 -24.24 -1.02
CA SER A 738 -26.86 -25.67 -0.87
C SER A 738 -25.76 -25.89 0.16
N LYS A 739 -26.01 -26.74 1.14
CA LYS A 739 -24.95 -27.23 2.03
C LYS A 739 -24.15 -28.29 1.29
N THR A 740 -22.84 -28.29 1.47
CA THR A 740 -21.99 -29.37 0.96
C THR A 740 -22.29 -30.64 1.76
N SER A 741 -22.60 -31.74 1.09
CA SER A 741 -22.89 -33.02 1.76
C SER A 741 -21.64 -33.59 2.45
N GLY A 742 -21.80 -34.10 3.67
CA GLY A 742 -20.74 -34.81 4.40
C GLY A 742 -19.65 -33.92 5.01
N VAL A 743 -19.77 -32.59 4.95
CA VAL A 743 -18.80 -31.68 5.58
C VAL A 743 -18.97 -31.64 7.10
N ASN A 744 -17.85 -31.48 7.81
CA ASN A 744 -17.86 -31.33 9.25
C ASN A 744 -18.38 -29.93 9.63
N THR A 745 -19.44 -29.84 10.41
CA THR A 745 -19.98 -28.56 10.93
C THR A 745 -19.79 -28.41 12.44
N SER A 746 -18.85 -29.16 13.03
CA SER A 746 -18.44 -28.93 14.41
C SER A 746 -17.95 -27.49 14.58
N PRO A 747 -18.21 -26.84 15.74
CA PRO A 747 -17.78 -25.46 15.97
C PRO A 747 -16.27 -25.27 15.81
N LEU A 748 -15.48 -26.24 16.29
CA LEU A 748 -14.03 -26.18 16.22
C LEU A 748 -13.49 -26.93 14.98
N PRO A 749 -12.43 -26.42 14.34
CA PRO A 749 -11.66 -27.12 13.31
C PRO A 749 -11.26 -28.54 13.74
N SER A 750 -11.40 -29.50 12.83
CA SER A 750 -11.04 -30.91 13.08
C SER A 750 -9.54 -31.13 13.19
N ASP A 751 -8.76 -30.27 12.53
CA ASP A 751 -7.30 -30.26 12.44
C ASP A 751 -6.67 -29.21 13.37
N ARG A 752 -7.42 -28.67 14.34
CA ARG A 752 -6.89 -27.68 15.30
C ARG A 752 -5.61 -28.19 15.97
N LEU A 753 -4.62 -27.31 16.05
CA LEU A 753 -3.30 -27.61 16.59
C LEU A 753 -3.14 -27.11 18.03
N SER A 754 -2.15 -27.67 18.73
CA SER A 754 -1.68 -27.10 19.99
C SER A 754 -0.96 -25.77 19.72
N GLY A 755 -1.03 -24.82 20.66
CA GLY A 755 -0.66 -23.42 20.40
C GLY A 755 0.79 -23.11 20.01
N SER A 756 1.71 -24.09 20.04
CA SER A 756 3.11 -23.93 19.62
C SER A 756 3.48 -24.72 18.37
N THR A 757 2.56 -25.53 17.83
CA THR A 757 2.79 -26.30 16.62
C THR A 757 2.57 -25.39 15.40
N PRO A 758 3.57 -25.19 14.53
CA PRO A 758 3.35 -24.47 13.28
C PRO A 758 2.25 -25.15 12.46
N ALA A 759 1.32 -24.35 11.97
CA ALA A 759 0.27 -24.79 11.07
C ALA A 759 0.82 -25.01 9.65
N PRO A 760 0.05 -25.66 8.76
CA PRO A 760 0.32 -25.62 7.33
C PRO A 760 0.29 -24.18 6.79
N GLN A 761 0.86 -23.97 5.61
CA GLN A 761 0.84 -22.66 4.96
C GLN A 761 -0.58 -22.11 4.76
N GLY A 762 -0.83 -20.92 5.30
CA GLY A 762 -2.14 -20.29 5.34
C GLY A 762 -3.00 -20.77 6.50
N GLY A 763 -2.46 -21.47 7.49
CA GLY A 763 -3.20 -21.98 8.63
C GLY A 763 -3.90 -23.32 8.37
N LEU A 764 -4.86 -23.66 9.24
CA LEU A 764 -5.53 -24.96 9.24
C LEU A 764 -6.25 -25.24 7.90
N ALA A 765 -6.07 -26.44 7.35
CA ALA A 765 -6.65 -26.84 6.07
C ALA A 765 -8.18 -26.81 6.11
N SER A 766 -8.78 -27.20 7.24
CA SER A 766 -10.24 -27.24 7.40
C SER A 766 -10.91 -25.86 7.33
N LEU A 767 -10.17 -24.75 7.51
CA LEU A 767 -10.68 -23.38 7.36
C LEU A 767 -11.13 -23.07 5.92
N TYR A 768 -10.58 -23.81 4.96
CA TYR A 768 -10.77 -23.58 3.53
C TYR A 768 -11.77 -24.55 2.89
N GLU A 769 -12.30 -25.50 3.64
CA GLU A 769 -13.37 -26.40 3.20
C GLU A 769 -14.64 -25.61 2.89
N SER A 770 -15.26 -25.86 1.73
CA SER A 770 -16.54 -25.24 1.36
C SER A 770 -17.68 -25.90 2.10
N ILE A 771 -18.32 -25.17 3.01
CA ILE A 771 -19.44 -25.67 3.84
C ILE A 771 -20.78 -25.54 3.13
N ALA A 772 -20.93 -24.47 2.35
CA ALA A 772 -22.12 -24.21 1.57
C ALA A 772 -21.75 -23.48 0.27
N THR A 773 -22.67 -23.49 -0.68
CA THR A 773 -22.58 -22.72 -1.91
C THR A 773 -23.88 -21.94 -2.09
N VAL A 774 -23.75 -20.63 -2.25
CA VAL A 774 -24.85 -19.75 -2.64
C VAL A 774 -24.77 -19.49 -4.13
N SER A 775 -25.89 -19.60 -4.85
CA SER A 775 -25.92 -19.40 -6.29
C SER A 775 -27.13 -18.55 -6.69
N VAL A 776 -26.95 -17.66 -7.67
CA VAL A 776 -28.01 -16.80 -8.21
C VAL A 776 -27.94 -16.73 -9.73
N LYS A 777 -29.09 -16.60 -10.38
CA LYS A 777 -29.18 -16.33 -11.82
C LYS A 777 -29.27 -14.83 -12.04
N VAL A 778 -28.33 -14.28 -12.81
CA VAL A 778 -28.29 -12.86 -13.20
C VAL A 778 -28.60 -12.75 -14.68
N SER A 779 -29.59 -11.94 -15.03
CA SER A 779 -30.01 -11.71 -16.42
C SER A 779 -29.71 -10.29 -16.84
N ASN A 780 -29.12 -10.10 -18.02
CA ASN A 780 -28.97 -8.79 -18.61
C ASN A 780 -30.29 -8.37 -19.26
N THR A 781 -30.99 -7.43 -18.63
CA THR A 781 -32.28 -6.89 -19.08
C THR A 781 -32.14 -5.57 -19.86
N GLY A 782 -30.92 -5.10 -20.08
CA GLY A 782 -30.66 -3.93 -20.92
C GLY A 782 -30.38 -4.31 -22.38
N ARG A 783 -29.77 -3.38 -23.11
CA ARG A 783 -29.61 -3.46 -24.58
C ARG A 783 -28.17 -3.70 -25.05
N VAL A 784 -27.20 -3.62 -24.15
CA VAL A 784 -25.77 -3.75 -24.47
C VAL A 784 -25.12 -4.84 -23.63
N ALA A 785 -24.09 -5.48 -24.18
CA ALA A 785 -23.27 -6.41 -23.42
C ALA A 785 -22.56 -5.65 -22.29
N ALA A 786 -22.59 -6.20 -21.08
CA ALA A 786 -21.95 -5.59 -19.93
C ALA A 786 -21.52 -6.66 -18.93
N ALA A 787 -20.44 -6.40 -18.21
CA ALA A 787 -20.07 -7.20 -17.04
C ALA A 787 -20.83 -6.73 -15.81
N GLU A 788 -21.38 -7.69 -15.07
CA GLU A 788 -21.99 -7.46 -13.75
C GLU A 788 -21.11 -8.06 -12.67
N VAL A 789 -21.04 -7.39 -11.52
CA VAL A 789 -20.35 -7.85 -10.31
C VAL A 789 -21.41 -8.14 -9.26
N ALA A 790 -21.79 -9.41 -9.14
CA ALA A 790 -22.72 -9.85 -8.11
C ALA A 790 -21.97 -10.03 -6.79
N GLN A 791 -22.53 -9.50 -5.70
CA GLN A 791 -21.88 -9.47 -4.38
C GLN A 791 -22.73 -10.22 -3.35
N LEU A 792 -22.08 -11.05 -2.54
CA LEU A 792 -22.68 -11.80 -1.43
C LEU A 792 -22.19 -11.24 -0.10
N TYR A 793 -23.14 -10.83 0.74
CA TYR A 793 -22.94 -10.40 2.11
C TYR A 793 -23.63 -11.37 3.07
N LEU A 794 -22.99 -11.62 4.21
CA LEU A 794 -23.56 -12.41 5.30
C LEU A 794 -23.78 -11.56 6.55
N GLY A 795 -24.94 -11.70 7.17
CA GLY A 795 -25.12 -11.43 8.60
C GLY A 795 -24.74 -12.68 9.38
N ILE A 796 -23.57 -12.66 10.02
CA ILE A 796 -22.99 -13.82 10.72
C ILE A 796 -23.52 -13.85 12.16
N PRO A 797 -24.10 -14.97 12.65
CA PRO A 797 -24.56 -15.09 14.03
C PRO A 797 -23.46 -14.73 15.04
N ASN A 798 -23.80 -14.03 16.12
CA ASN A 798 -22.88 -13.61 17.18
C ASN A 798 -21.73 -12.67 16.77
N SER A 799 -21.63 -12.26 15.50
CA SER A 799 -20.51 -11.44 15.03
C SER A 799 -20.62 -9.96 15.40
N GLY A 800 -21.85 -9.45 15.56
CA GLY A 800 -22.13 -8.02 15.62
C GLY A 800 -22.09 -7.32 14.26
N LEU A 801 -21.82 -8.05 13.16
CA LEU A 801 -21.78 -7.52 11.80
C LEU A 801 -23.06 -7.91 11.05
N PRO A 802 -23.94 -6.95 10.71
CA PRO A 802 -25.15 -7.24 9.94
C PRO A 802 -24.83 -7.59 8.47
N LYS A 803 -23.69 -7.11 7.94
CA LYS A 803 -23.22 -7.37 6.59
C LYS A 803 -21.69 -7.50 6.59
N ALA A 804 -21.19 -8.63 6.13
CA ALA A 804 -19.78 -8.84 5.80
C ALA A 804 -19.67 -9.46 4.41
N LEU A 805 -18.84 -8.89 3.53
CA LEU A 805 -18.59 -9.46 2.21
C LEU A 805 -17.97 -10.86 2.36
N ARG A 806 -18.56 -11.85 1.69
CA ARG A 806 -18.10 -13.26 1.66
C ARG A 806 -18.21 -13.91 0.29
N GLY A 807 -18.48 -13.12 -0.75
CA GLY A 807 -18.51 -13.63 -2.11
C GLY A 807 -18.63 -12.50 -3.11
N PHE A 808 -17.97 -12.67 -4.25
CA PHE A 808 -18.25 -11.91 -5.44
C PHE A 808 -17.86 -12.72 -6.67
N ASP A 809 -18.54 -12.44 -7.76
CA ASP A 809 -18.23 -13.01 -9.07
C ASP A 809 -18.56 -11.98 -10.15
N LYS A 810 -17.77 -11.99 -11.24
CA LYS A 810 -17.85 -11.02 -12.32
C LYS A 810 -17.91 -11.74 -13.65
N GLN A 811 -18.98 -11.51 -14.40
CA GLN A 811 -19.17 -12.12 -15.72
C GLN A 811 -19.78 -11.12 -16.70
N ILE A 812 -19.34 -11.17 -17.95
CA ILE A 812 -20.00 -10.49 -19.07
C ILE A 812 -21.28 -11.26 -19.42
N VAL A 813 -22.41 -10.58 -19.46
CA VAL A 813 -23.69 -11.16 -19.86
C VAL A 813 -24.21 -10.41 -21.08
N GLN A 814 -24.53 -11.13 -22.14
CA GLN A 814 -25.08 -10.57 -23.38
C GLN A 814 -26.53 -10.10 -23.17
N PRO A 815 -27.04 -9.10 -23.92
CA PRO A 815 -28.43 -8.65 -23.83
C PRO A 815 -29.43 -9.80 -23.95
N GLY A 816 -30.41 -9.85 -23.04
CA GLY A 816 -31.43 -10.91 -23.01
C GLY A 816 -30.94 -12.28 -22.52
N GLN A 817 -29.65 -12.46 -22.27
CA GLN A 817 -29.08 -13.69 -21.74
C GLN A 817 -29.00 -13.67 -20.21
N SER A 818 -28.81 -14.84 -19.63
CA SER A 818 -28.56 -15.02 -18.20
C SER A 818 -27.32 -15.85 -17.95
N ALA A 819 -26.64 -15.58 -16.84
CA ALA A 819 -25.54 -16.39 -16.35
C ALA A 819 -25.78 -16.80 -14.89
N GLN A 820 -25.18 -17.94 -14.50
CA GLN A 820 -25.19 -18.44 -13.14
C GLN A 820 -23.96 -17.88 -12.41
N PHE A 821 -24.20 -17.17 -11.32
CA PHE A 821 -23.15 -16.70 -10.41
C PHE A 821 -23.15 -17.61 -9.18
N SER A 822 -21.96 -17.91 -8.66
CA SER A 822 -21.78 -18.86 -7.56
C SER A 822 -20.74 -18.37 -6.55
N PHE A 823 -21.06 -18.59 -5.27
CA PHE A 823 -20.26 -18.14 -4.13
C PHE A 823 -20.07 -19.32 -3.17
N PRO A 824 -18.94 -20.05 -3.28
CA PRO A 824 -18.58 -21.04 -2.27
C PRO A 824 -18.25 -20.33 -0.97
N LEU A 825 -18.83 -20.79 0.14
CA LEU A 825 -18.61 -20.29 1.49
C LEU A 825 -17.72 -21.27 2.24
N ARG A 826 -16.49 -20.85 2.50
CA ARG A 826 -15.49 -21.62 3.26
C ARG A 826 -15.86 -21.64 4.74
N ARG A 827 -15.32 -22.59 5.51
CA ARG A 827 -15.48 -22.59 6.98
C ARG A 827 -15.10 -21.26 7.60
N ARG A 828 -13.96 -20.67 7.20
CA ARG A 828 -13.51 -19.36 7.72
C ARG A 828 -14.50 -18.24 7.41
N ASP A 829 -15.16 -18.28 6.24
CA ASP A 829 -16.16 -17.29 5.84
C ASP A 829 -17.36 -17.23 6.80
N LEU A 830 -17.64 -18.36 7.46
CA LEU A 830 -18.72 -18.59 8.40
C LEU A 830 -18.26 -18.58 9.87
N SER A 831 -16.98 -18.34 10.14
CA SER A 831 -16.40 -18.43 11.49
C SER A 831 -16.14 -17.04 12.10
N ILE A 832 -16.03 -17.02 13.42
CA ILE A 832 -15.58 -15.88 14.24
C ILE A 832 -14.32 -16.30 14.99
N TRP A 833 -13.39 -15.39 15.20
CA TRP A 833 -12.23 -15.65 16.05
C TRP A 833 -12.61 -15.54 17.53
N ASP A 834 -12.42 -16.63 18.28
CA ASP A 834 -12.56 -16.64 19.74
C ASP A 834 -11.19 -16.42 20.39
N ALA A 835 -10.98 -15.22 20.93
CA ALA A 835 -9.73 -14.83 21.57
C ALA A 835 -9.41 -15.62 22.85
N ASN A 836 -10.39 -16.22 23.52
CA ASN A 836 -10.15 -17.04 24.71
C ASN A 836 -9.69 -18.44 24.32
N GLN A 837 -10.34 -19.02 23.30
CA GLN A 837 -9.99 -20.35 22.79
C GLN A 837 -8.78 -20.32 21.86
N GLN A 838 -8.39 -19.15 21.34
CA GLN A 838 -7.39 -18.97 20.28
C GLN A 838 -7.70 -19.87 19.07
N GLN A 839 -8.95 -19.84 18.62
CA GLN A 839 -9.45 -20.65 17.51
C GLN A 839 -10.50 -19.91 16.69
N TRP A 840 -10.56 -20.23 15.40
CA TRP A 840 -11.72 -19.93 14.57
C TRP A 840 -12.88 -20.84 14.94
N VAL A 841 -14.03 -20.27 15.28
CA VAL A 841 -15.23 -21.00 15.69
C VAL A 841 -16.31 -20.82 14.64
N LEU A 842 -16.73 -21.91 14.01
CA LEU A 842 -17.88 -21.94 13.11
C LEU A 842 -19.15 -21.61 13.90
N GLN A 843 -19.92 -20.62 13.44
CA GLN A 843 -21.11 -20.19 14.18
C GLN A 843 -22.30 -21.11 13.88
N ALA A 844 -22.94 -21.63 14.93
CA ALA A 844 -24.23 -22.32 14.79
C ALA A 844 -25.36 -21.30 14.69
N GLY A 845 -26.40 -21.63 13.91
CA GLY A 845 -27.59 -20.80 13.77
C GLY A 845 -27.81 -20.24 12.36
N SER A 846 -28.72 -19.27 12.25
CA SER A 846 -29.19 -18.73 10.96
C SER A 846 -28.35 -17.52 10.52
N TYR A 847 -27.64 -17.68 9.42
CA TYR A 847 -26.93 -16.63 8.71
C TYR A 847 -27.90 -15.92 7.75
N ASN A 848 -27.91 -14.60 7.80
CA ASN A 848 -28.67 -13.80 6.84
C ASN A 848 -27.88 -13.70 5.53
N VAL A 849 -28.32 -14.42 4.49
CA VAL A 849 -27.69 -14.45 3.16
C VAL A 849 -28.27 -13.32 2.33
N GLN A 850 -27.44 -12.40 1.87
CA GLN A 850 -27.86 -11.22 1.13
C GLN A 850 -27.06 -11.06 -0.16
N VAL A 851 -27.71 -11.16 -1.31
CA VAL A 851 -27.08 -10.98 -2.62
C VAL A 851 -27.55 -9.67 -3.25
N GLY A 852 -26.61 -8.87 -3.73
CA GLY A 852 -26.87 -7.53 -4.22
C GLY A 852 -25.87 -7.03 -5.25
N LYS A 853 -26.13 -5.80 -5.72
CA LYS A 853 -25.28 -5.03 -6.64
C LYS A 853 -24.26 -4.16 -5.92
N SER A 854 -24.51 -3.87 -4.65
CA SER A 854 -23.64 -3.14 -3.71
C SER A 854 -24.07 -3.49 -2.28
N VAL A 855 -23.33 -3.03 -1.27
CA VAL A 855 -23.70 -3.28 0.14
C VAL A 855 -25.07 -2.71 0.53
N GLU A 856 -25.54 -1.64 -0.13
CA GLU A 856 -26.85 -1.02 0.11
C GLU A 856 -27.95 -1.49 -0.85
N ASN A 857 -27.59 -2.03 -2.02
CA ASN A 857 -28.56 -2.52 -3.01
C ASN A 857 -28.64 -4.05 -2.98
N ILE A 858 -29.31 -4.57 -1.95
CA ILE A 858 -29.59 -6.00 -1.78
C ILE A 858 -30.86 -6.35 -2.55
N VAL A 859 -30.76 -7.32 -3.47
CA VAL A 859 -31.86 -7.71 -4.38
C VAL A 859 -32.50 -9.02 -3.94
N LEU A 860 -31.71 -9.96 -3.41
CA LEU A 860 -32.19 -11.25 -2.95
C LEU A 860 -31.71 -11.49 -1.51
N THR A 861 -32.58 -12.09 -0.71
CA THR A 861 -32.25 -12.51 0.65
C THR A 861 -32.65 -13.96 0.86
N GLY A 862 -31.95 -14.64 1.76
CA GLY A 862 -32.20 -16.01 2.15
C GLY A 862 -31.60 -16.30 3.53
N SER A 863 -31.74 -17.55 3.99
CA SER A 863 -31.13 -18.00 5.23
C SER A 863 -30.33 -19.27 4.98
N LEU A 864 -29.10 -19.29 5.50
CA LEU A 864 -28.31 -20.50 5.66
C LEU A 864 -28.32 -20.82 7.15
N THR A 865 -28.84 -21.97 7.55
CA THR A 865 -28.73 -22.44 8.94
C THR A 865 -27.59 -23.43 9.03
N ILE A 866 -26.61 -23.25 9.91
CA ILE A 866 -25.58 -24.27 10.21
C ILE A 866 -25.95 -25.02 11.48
#